data_AF-A0A7C6JMN3-F1
#
_entry.id   AF-A0A7C6JMN3-F1
#
_cell.length_a   1.000
_cell.length_b   1.000
_cell.length_c   1.000
_cell.angle_alpha   90.00
_cell.angle_beta   90.00
_cell.angle_gamma   90.00
#
_symmetry.space_group_name_H-M   'P 1'
#
loop_
_entity.id
_entity.type
_entity.pdbx_description
1 polymer ?
#
loop_
_entity_poly.entity_id
_entity_poly.type
_entity_poly.pdbx_seq_one_letter_code
_entity_poly.pdbx_strand_id
1 'polypeptide(L)'
;MKKLLSILLIASCTVLAVTGQEKTCEQKRPKVGVVLSGGSAKGFAHVGVLKVLERVGIPIDCIAGTSMGAVVGGLYSVGYSANVIDSLISLQDWDYLMRDHVYREDLPAKRREDSKRHLVSLPYQLKIKEGEGRLSLPPGVFAGQNIYSLFLNMTIGFQHPMDFDDLPIPFACVAADVRTGQEVVFREGVLPMAMRASMAIPGVFTPVEQDSMLLIDGGMINNTPVDVAREMGADFVIAVSFPPDEKAIKKGQGSITEVVGQLGNFIGAQKRIQNLEDADLLITPLLHPYGSMDFYQQAIDSIIARGEEAAMRKWEGLMGLKLSLGLDSIDSPRLVRELVNPYINVDTLLIKNVRVEGVPPREERQVLRWIPLLDDKVTRKQLDAMTARVFGTGLFSSVHYRLDGEGPFDLVFNVEPKVTNTLNLGFYFNSEDMAAILANTTIRLSRSLQSMFDITTRLSRDPYFMVDYSINSGLFYKGGINYTLSRSDLPVYHRGNLFYNARVVRNALTLNFSEFYFGNVKLHFGAGLDNYHFSSPLLNPLNLTLTEAEDQLYINYTFNGVYDDLNDTYFPSSGNYFSFQYCLHTDNFAQLNNDRPLSVLRMNLFKSSHLFGNAYLTPRLSARYVMSENAPNIYRNFVGGRIDGHYLPQQIAVQGSRGMELLGNLVLSADMGLHYAFTPKNHLYGNVNFTIHSEHLDSFFKGETFWSGNIGYSHLTIVGPLRAELGYSHLSRRFYPYLSIGYHF
;
A
#
# COMPACT_ATOMS: atom_id res chain seq x y z
N MET A 1 49.59 -80.41 28.21
CA MET A 1 49.60 -79.95 26.80
C MET A 1 48.40 -79.08 26.39
N LYS A 2 47.75 -78.32 27.30
CA LYS A 2 46.64 -77.40 26.93
C LYS A 2 46.86 -75.92 27.27
N LYS A 3 48.01 -75.55 27.85
CA LYS A 3 48.36 -74.14 28.16
C LYS A 3 49.47 -73.55 27.27
N LEU A 4 50.17 -74.35 26.47
CA LEU A 4 51.24 -73.87 25.58
C LEU A 4 50.74 -73.51 24.16
N LEU A 5 49.58 -74.05 23.73
CA LEU A 5 49.03 -73.80 22.39
C LEU A 5 48.29 -72.45 22.29
N SER A 6 47.82 -71.92 23.41
CA SER A 6 47.04 -70.68 23.47
C SER A 6 47.90 -69.41 23.37
N ILE A 7 49.19 -69.51 23.77
CA ILE A 7 50.10 -68.36 23.78
C ILE A 7 50.78 -68.17 22.42
N LEU A 8 50.97 -69.25 21.65
CA LEU A 8 51.56 -69.18 20.30
C LEU A 8 50.58 -68.68 19.23
N LEU A 9 49.27 -68.80 19.42
CA LEU A 9 48.29 -68.29 18.47
C LEU A 9 48.05 -66.76 18.58
N ILE A 10 48.28 -66.18 19.77
CA ILE A 10 48.09 -64.73 20.01
C ILE A 10 49.32 -63.91 19.56
N ALA A 11 50.51 -64.53 19.57
CA ALA A 11 51.74 -63.89 19.08
C ALA A 11 51.86 -63.86 17.54
N SER A 12 51.12 -64.72 16.82
CA SER A 12 51.13 -64.74 15.34
C SER A 12 50.14 -63.75 14.69
N CYS A 13 49.17 -63.22 15.44
CA CYS A 13 48.21 -62.23 14.92
C CYS A 13 48.62 -60.77 15.20
N THR A 14 49.70 -60.54 15.95
CA THR A 14 50.16 -59.19 16.34
C THR A 14 51.31 -58.64 15.49
N VAL A 15 51.81 -59.38 14.50
CA VAL A 15 52.93 -58.96 13.62
C VAL A 15 52.48 -58.64 12.18
N LEU A 16 51.19 -58.68 11.87
CA LEU A 16 50.65 -58.37 10.53
C LEU A 16 49.74 -57.13 10.46
N ALA A 17 49.72 -56.30 11.49
CA ALA A 17 48.90 -55.07 11.53
C ALA A 17 49.74 -53.78 11.62
N VAL A 18 50.96 -53.79 11.09
CA VAL A 18 51.76 -52.57 10.88
C VAL A 18 52.17 -52.50 9.41
N THR A 19 51.19 -52.26 8.55
CA THR A 19 51.40 -51.76 7.19
C THR A 19 50.38 -50.65 6.95
N GLY A 20 50.85 -49.41 6.86
CA GLY A 20 50.19 -48.32 6.15
C GLY A 20 48.92 -47.76 6.78
N GLN A 21 49.03 -47.02 7.89
CA GLN A 21 48.20 -45.81 8.02
C GLN A 21 48.90 -44.72 7.20
N GLU A 22 48.68 -44.72 5.88
CA GLU A 22 48.78 -43.49 5.13
C GLU A 22 47.77 -42.52 5.75
N LYS A 23 48.26 -41.38 6.26
CA LYS A 23 47.41 -40.22 6.44
C LYS A 23 46.86 -39.87 5.05
N THR A 24 45.67 -40.34 4.73
CA THR A 24 44.86 -39.75 3.68
C THR A 24 44.63 -38.30 4.10
N CYS A 25 45.47 -37.42 3.58
CA CYS A 25 45.15 -36.00 3.53
C CYS A 25 43.89 -35.93 2.67
N GLU A 26 42.71 -35.81 3.28
CA GLU A 26 41.50 -35.47 2.52
C GLU A 26 41.82 -34.18 1.78
N GLN A 27 42.09 -34.28 0.47
CA GLN A 27 42.17 -33.11 -0.39
C GLN A 27 40.80 -32.47 -0.35
N LYS A 28 40.66 -31.41 0.47
CA LYS A 28 39.45 -30.61 0.50
C LYS A 28 39.22 -30.05 -0.90
N ARG A 29 38.05 -30.34 -1.47
CA ARG A 29 37.65 -29.78 -2.76
C ARG A 29 37.75 -28.25 -2.72
N PRO A 30 38.12 -27.60 -3.83
CA PRO A 30 38.02 -26.14 -3.93
C PRO A 30 36.61 -25.67 -3.55
N LYS A 31 36.54 -24.59 -2.78
CA LYS A 31 35.27 -23.94 -2.40
C LYS A 31 34.78 -23.04 -3.53
N VAL A 32 33.51 -23.18 -3.89
CA VAL A 32 32.87 -22.37 -4.93
C VAL A 32 32.02 -21.29 -4.29
N GLY A 33 32.35 -20.04 -4.56
CA GLY A 33 31.55 -18.86 -4.21
C GLY A 33 30.67 -18.42 -5.36
N VAL A 34 29.43 -18.01 -5.07
CA VAL A 34 28.53 -17.37 -6.04
C VAL A 34 28.28 -15.92 -5.65
N VAL A 35 28.55 -15.01 -6.58
CA VAL A 35 28.41 -13.57 -6.37
C VAL A 35 27.26 -13.04 -7.21
N LEU A 36 26.27 -12.41 -6.56
CA LEU A 36 25.06 -11.90 -7.19
C LEU A 36 25.01 -10.38 -7.07
N SER A 37 25.17 -9.68 -8.20
CA SER A 37 25.21 -8.22 -8.21
C SER A 37 23.86 -7.53 -7.98
N GLY A 38 23.90 -6.23 -7.64
CA GLY A 38 22.71 -5.39 -7.65
C GLY A 38 22.23 -5.05 -9.06
N GLY A 39 20.91 -4.89 -9.22
CA GLY A 39 20.29 -4.59 -10.51
C GLY A 39 18.79 -4.24 -10.48
N SER A 40 18.20 -3.99 -9.31
CA SER A 40 16.74 -3.82 -9.16
C SER A 40 15.97 -4.96 -9.86
N ALA A 41 14.97 -4.69 -10.72
CA ALA A 41 14.22 -5.72 -11.46
C ALA A 41 15.12 -6.65 -12.31
N LYS A 42 16.27 -6.18 -12.79
CA LYS A 42 17.22 -7.01 -13.57
C LYS A 42 17.79 -8.17 -12.75
N GLY A 43 17.82 -8.02 -11.42
CA GLY A 43 18.31 -9.05 -10.50
C GLY A 43 17.49 -10.34 -10.52
N PHE A 44 16.27 -10.36 -11.09
CA PHE A 44 15.55 -11.62 -11.31
C PHE A 44 16.31 -12.60 -12.22
N ALA A 45 17.23 -12.11 -13.06
CA ALA A 45 18.09 -12.97 -13.88
C ALA A 45 18.97 -13.91 -13.05
N HIS A 46 19.29 -13.54 -11.80
CA HIS A 46 20.03 -14.40 -10.88
C HIS A 46 19.33 -15.74 -10.66
N VAL A 47 17.99 -15.75 -10.61
CA VAL A 47 17.20 -16.96 -10.45
C VAL A 47 17.40 -17.91 -11.63
N GLY A 48 17.39 -17.39 -12.85
CA GLY A 48 17.68 -18.16 -14.06
C GLY A 48 19.10 -18.76 -14.06
N VAL A 49 20.09 -18.00 -13.57
CA VAL A 49 21.46 -18.51 -13.42
C VAL A 49 21.50 -19.64 -12.39
N LEU A 50 20.90 -19.44 -11.21
CA LEU A 50 20.87 -20.45 -10.14
C LEU A 50 20.19 -21.75 -10.58
N LYS A 51 19.13 -21.69 -11.42
CA LYS A 51 18.51 -22.89 -12.03
C LYS A 51 19.51 -23.71 -12.84
N VAL A 52 20.40 -23.05 -13.59
CA VAL A 52 21.44 -23.73 -14.37
C VAL A 52 22.52 -24.31 -13.46
N LEU A 53 22.95 -23.57 -12.43
CA LEU A 53 23.93 -24.09 -11.46
C LEU A 53 23.40 -25.33 -10.72
N GLU A 54 22.13 -25.32 -10.30
CA GLU A 54 21.44 -26.48 -9.73
C GLU A 54 21.36 -27.65 -10.74
N ARG A 55 21.05 -27.37 -12.02
CA ARG A 55 20.98 -28.37 -13.09
C ARG A 55 22.34 -29.03 -13.36
N VAL A 56 23.43 -28.27 -13.34
CA VAL A 56 24.80 -28.79 -13.49
C VAL A 56 25.20 -29.59 -12.25
N GLY A 57 24.72 -29.20 -11.07
CA GLY A 57 25.03 -29.83 -9.79
C GLY A 57 26.35 -29.34 -9.19
N ILE A 58 26.65 -28.05 -9.34
CA ILE A 58 27.83 -27.43 -8.71
C ILE A 58 27.49 -27.14 -7.24
N PRO A 59 28.27 -27.62 -6.26
CA PRO A 59 28.11 -27.23 -4.86
C PRO A 59 28.43 -25.75 -4.69
N ILE A 60 27.57 -25.01 -4.00
CA ILE A 60 27.82 -23.60 -3.66
C ILE A 60 28.18 -23.56 -2.17
N ASP A 61 29.39 -23.10 -1.86
CA ASP A 61 29.96 -23.07 -0.52
C ASP A 61 29.76 -21.75 0.21
N CYS A 62 29.60 -20.66 -0.55
CA CYS A 62 29.27 -19.37 0.00
C CYS A 62 28.61 -18.49 -1.06
N ILE A 63 27.83 -17.50 -0.61
CA ILE A 63 27.14 -16.55 -1.46
C ILE A 63 27.42 -15.13 -0.97
N ALA A 64 27.81 -14.24 -1.87
CA ALA A 64 27.89 -12.80 -1.60
C ALA A 64 26.92 -12.04 -2.52
N GLY A 65 26.12 -11.13 -1.95
CA GLY A 65 25.07 -10.44 -2.69
C GLY A 65 24.97 -8.94 -2.43
N THR A 66 24.47 -8.20 -3.41
CA THR A 66 24.17 -6.77 -3.27
C THR A 66 22.79 -6.44 -3.83
N SER A 67 22.00 -5.63 -3.12
CA SER A 67 20.65 -5.22 -3.54
C SER A 67 19.76 -6.43 -3.87
N MET A 68 19.17 -6.50 -5.07
CA MET A 68 18.42 -7.69 -5.51
C MET A 68 19.25 -8.99 -5.47
N GLY A 69 20.56 -8.92 -5.64
CA GLY A 69 21.45 -10.07 -5.45
C GLY A 69 21.56 -10.52 -3.99
N ALA A 70 21.48 -9.60 -3.02
CA ALA A 70 21.38 -9.93 -1.60
C ALA A 70 20.03 -10.61 -1.28
N VAL A 71 18.96 -10.18 -1.92
CA VAL A 71 17.63 -10.80 -1.76
C VAL A 71 17.62 -12.22 -2.31
N VAL A 72 17.97 -12.41 -3.59
CA VAL A 72 17.99 -13.75 -4.22
C VAL A 72 19.01 -14.66 -3.52
N GLY A 73 20.20 -14.13 -3.21
CA GLY A 73 21.26 -14.85 -2.52
C GLY A 73 20.88 -15.24 -1.09
N GLY A 74 20.28 -14.35 -0.32
CA GLY A 74 19.83 -14.61 1.05
C GLY A 74 18.74 -15.68 1.09
N LEU A 75 17.76 -15.61 0.18
CA LEU A 75 16.73 -16.65 0.04
C LEU A 75 17.33 -18.01 -0.34
N TYR A 76 18.25 -18.03 -1.30
CA TYR A 76 18.92 -19.27 -1.67
C TYR A 76 19.73 -19.85 -0.50
N SER A 77 20.38 -18.98 0.27
CA SER A 77 21.23 -19.34 1.42
C SER A 77 20.44 -19.93 2.59
N VAL A 78 19.19 -19.52 2.81
CA VAL A 78 18.30 -20.16 3.81
C VAL A 78 17.68 -21.48 3.31
N GLY A 79 17.98 -21.89 2.07
CA GLY A 79 17.62 -23.22 1.56
C GLY A 79 16.52 -23.25 0.49
N TYR A 80 15.99 -22.12 0.03
CA TYR A 80 15.08 -22.11 -1.12
C TYR A 80 15.78 -22.60 -2.39
N SER A 81 15.11 -23.44 -3.20
CA SER A 81 15.61 -23.77 -4.54
C SER A 81 15.30 -22.66 -5.53
N ALA A 82 16.06 -22.57 -6.62
CA ALA A 82 15.85 -21.55 -7.64
C ALA A 82 14.42 -21.59 -8.23
N ASN A 83 13.83 -22.78 -8.35
CA ASN A 83 12.44 -22.94 -8.81
C ASN A 83 11.41 -22.43 -7.80
N VAL A 84 11.65 -22.60 -6.49
CA VAL A 84 10.75 -22.06 -5.47
C VAL A 84 10.85 -20.53 -5.44
N ILE A 85 12.06 -19.96 -5.55
CA ILE A 85 12.24 -18.51 -5.65
C ILE A 85 11.50 -17.94 -6.86
N ASP A 86 11.60 -18.58 -8.03
CA ASP A 86 10.85 -18.20 -9.24
C ASP A 86 9.32 -18.21 -9.00
N SER A 87 8.83 -19.25 -8.34
CA SER A 87 7.40 -19.39 -8.01
C SER A 87 6.95 -18.30 -7.04
N LEU A 88 7.77 -17.99 -6.02
CA LEU A 88 7.50 -16.90 -5.08
C LEU A 88 7.43 -15.55 -5.78
N ILE A 89 8.38 -15.27 -6.68
CA ILE A 89 8.41 -14.02 -7.47
C ILE A 89 7.14 -13.87 -8.31
N SER A 90 6.71 -14.94 -8.98
CA SER A 90 5.53 -14.93 -9.86
C SER A 90 4.19 -14.76 -9.12
N LEU A 91 4.15 -15.08 -7.83
CA LEU A 91 2.95 -14.93 -6.99
C LEU A 91 2.84 -13.56 -6.32
N GLN A 92 3.90 -12.74 -6.36
CA GLN A 92 3.91 -11.43 -5.70
C GLN A 92 3.23 -10.34 -6.54
N ASP A 93 2.53 -9.42 -5.87
CA ASP A 93 2.16 -8.13 -6.45
C ASP A 93 3.31 -7.13 -6.27
N TRP A 94 4.19 -7.05 -7.28
CA TRP A 94 5.35 -6.17 -7.21
C TRP A 94 5.00 -4.68 -7.25
N ASP A 95 3.85 -4.27 -7.81
CA ASP A 95 3.44 -2.85 -7.74
C ASP A 95 3.07 -2.48 -6.30
N TYR A 96 2.43 -3.41 -5.58
CA TYR A 96 2.15 -3.28 -4.15
C TYR A 96 3.43 -3.31 -3.31
N LEU A 97 4.33 -4.26 -3.53
CA LEU A 97 5.52 -4.45 -2.69
C LEU A 97 6.53 -3.31 -2.81
N MET A 98 6.66 -2.72 -4.00
CA MET A 98 7.59 -1.62 -4.27
C MET A 98 7.05 -0.26 -3.81
N ARG A 99 5.85 -0.23 -3.23
CA ARG A 99 5.20 0.96 -2.67
C ARG A 99 4.78 0.66 -1.23
N ASP A 100 4.54 1.70 -0.43
CA ASP A 100 3.94 1.54 0.91
C ASP A 100 2.43 1.77 0.90
N HIS A 101 1.77 1.34 -0.17
CA HIS A 101 0.31 1.36 -0.21
C HIS A 101 -0.24 0.30 0.75
N VAL A 102 -1.40 0.60 1.34
CA VAL A 102 -2.17 -0.34 2.14
C VAL A 102 -3.48 -0.55 1.39
N TYR A 103 -3.82 -1.82 1.12
CA TYR A 103 -5.07 -2.15 0.45
C TYR A 103 -6.26 -1.53 1.17
N ARG A 104 -7.27 -1.14 0.39
CA ARG A 104 -8.45 -0.46 0.93
C ARG A 104 -9.12 -1.25 2.06
N GLU A 105 -9.16 -2.58 1.94
CA GLU A 105 -9.72 -3.48 2.94
C GLU A 105 -9.00 -3.42 4.31
N ASP A 106 -7.70 -3.12 4.32
CA ASP A 106 -6.90 -3.01 5.55
C ASP A 106 -6.85 -1.59 6.12
N LEU A 107 -7.30 -0.58 5.36
CA LEU A 107 -7.40 0.79 5.84
C LEU A 107 -8.56 0.95 6.84
N PRO A 108 -8.38 1.71 7.93
CA PRO A 108 -9.51 2.14 8.77
C PRO A 108 -10.50 3.00 7.97
N ALA A 109 -11.79 2.97 8.33
CA ALA A 109 -12.83 3.60 7.53
C ALA A 109 -12.62 5.11 7.28
N LYS A 110 -12.12 5.89 8.26
CA LYS A 110 -11.76 7.31 8.06
C LYS A 110 -10.76 7.47 6.90
N ARG A 111 -9.72 6.62 6.87
CA ARG A 111 -8.68 6.68 5.85
C ARG A 111 -9.11 6.16 4.50
N ARG A 112 -10.06 5.21 4.44
CA ARG A 112 -10.66 4.79 3.16
C ARG A 112 -11.34 5.95 2.44
N GLU A 113 -11.91 6.89 3.20
CA GLU A 113 -12.57 8.09 2.67
C GLU A 113 -11.58 9.09 2.07
N ASP A 114 -10.41 9.25 2.71
CA ASP A 114 -9.40 10.25 2.35
C ASP A 114 -8.36 9.74 1.33
N SER A 115 -8.13 8.42 1.26
CA SER A 115 -6.97 7.83 0.55
C SER A 115 -6.84 8.19 -0.93
N LYS A 116 -7.95 8.51 -1.60
CA LYS A 116 -7.96 8.88 -3.03
C LYS A 116 -8.07 10.38 -3.29
N ARG A 117 -8.22 11.23 -2.27
CA ARG A 117 -8.39 12.69 -2.47
C ARG A 117 -7.08 13.41 -2.79
N HIS A 118 -5.95 12.75 -2.55
CA HIS A 118 -4.62 13.36 -2.62
C HIS A 118 -3.82 12.73 -3.77
N LEU A 119 -3.29 13.58 -4.65
CA LEU A 119 -2.37 13.20 -5.72
C LEU A 119 -0.93 13.11 -5.24
N VAL A 120 -0.55 14.02 -4.34
CA VAL A 120 0.82 14.11 -3.81
C VAL A 120 0.74 14.33 -2.31
N SER A 121 1.53 13.56 -1.55
CA SER A 121 1.66 13.67 -0.10
C SER A 121 3.14 13.90 0.25
N LEU A 122 3.49 15.09 0.71
CA LEU A 122 4.85 15.49 1.04
C LEU A 122 5.01 15.58 2.56
N PRO A 123 5.85 14.73 3.20
CA PRO A 123 6.10 14.87 4.61
C PRO A 123 7.03 16.06 4.89
N TYR A 124 6.82 16.73 6.01
CA TYR A 124 7.67 17.83 6.48
C TYR A 124 7.76 17.84 8.02
N GLN A 125 8.78 18.52 8.55
CA GLN A 125 8.94 18.71 9.99
C GLN A 125 8.93 20.21 10.31
N LEU A 126 8.13 20.62 11.30
CA LEU A 126 8.18 21.97 11.87
C LEU A 126 8.97 21.93 13.18
N LYS A 127 10.24 22.34 13.13
CA LYS A 127 11.05 22.55 14.34
C LYS A 127 10.84 23.99 14.83
N ILE A 128 9.81 24.21 15.65
CA ILE A 128 9.48 25.55 16.18
C ILE A 128 10.51 26.02 17.22
N LYS A 129 11.30 25.11 17.82
CA LYS A 129 12.18 25.43 18.96
C LYS A 129 13.54 26.07 18.64
N GLU A 130 13.93 26.24 17.38
CA GLU A 130 15.31 26.65 17.05
C GLU A 130 15.44 27.82 16.05
N GLY A 131 14.40 28.64 15.83
CA GLY A 131 14.51 29.86 15.00
C GLY A 131 14.82 29.64 13.51
N GLU A 132 15.26 28.45 13.12
CA GLU A 132 15.47 27.97 11.77
C GLU A 132 14.40 26.92 11.46
N GLY A 133 13.26 27.36 10.92
CA GLY A 133 12.30 26.44 10.31
C GLY A 133 12.92 25.79 9.07
N ARG A 134 13.73 24.74 9.24
CA ARG A 134 14.30 24.00 8.11
C ARG A 134 13.26 23.03 7.58
N LEU A 135 12.78 23.31 6.37
CA LEU A 135 12.02 22.35 5.59
C LEU A 135 12.96 21.22 5.16
N SER A 136 12.93 20.08 5.84
CA SER A 136 13.65 18.88 5.43
C SER A 136 12.72 17.96 4.64
N LEU A 137 13.12 17.60 3.42
CA LEU A 137 12.50 16.52 2.66
C LEU A 137 12.90 15.16 3.26
N PRO A 138 12.04 14.13 3.19
CA PRO A 138 12.39 12.80 3.63
C PRO A 138 13.52 12.22 2.75
N PRO A 139 14.36 11.32 3.28
CA PRO A 139 15.48 10.73 2.52
C PRO A 139 15.02 9.71 1.45
N GLY A 140 13.74 9.31 1.44
CA GLY A 140 13.13 8.42 0.44
C GLY A 140 11.63 8.67 0.28
N VAL A 141 11.06 8.20 -0.83
CA VAL A 141 9.62 8.31 -1.13
C VAL A 141 8.82 7.23 -0.38
N PHE A 142 9.38 6.03 -0.28
CA PHE A 142 8.81 4.89 0.41
C PHE A 142 9.67 4.53 1.63
N ALA A 143 9.07 4.28 2.79
CA ALA A 143 9.68 3.61 3.93
C ALA A 143 10.15 2.18 3.59
N GLY A 144 9.52 1.50 2.62
CA GLY A 144 9.84 0.12 2.27
C GLY A 144 9.22 -0.88 3.25
N GLN A 145 8.00 -0.59 3.67
CA GLN A 145 7.20 -1.35 4.61
C GLN A 145 6.87 -2.74 4.05
N ASN A 146 6.26 -2.77 2.85
CA ASN A 146 5.73 -3.99 2.25
C ASN A 146 6.86 -4.95 1.84
N ILE A 147 7.95 -4.40 1.30
CA ILE A 147 9.11 -5.21 0.89
C ILE A 147 9.83 -5.83 2.09
N TYR A 148 9.93 -5.12 3.22
CA TYR A 148 10.54 -5.69 4.42
C TYR A 148 9.63 -6.73 5.08
N SER A 149 8.30 -6.55 5.07
CA SER A 149 7.34 -7.59 5.47
C SER A 149 7.49 -8.87 4.65
N LEU A 150 7.71 -8.74 3.34
CA LEU A 150 7.99 -9.89 2.48
C LEU A 150 9.27 -10.62 2.92
N PHE A 151 10.34 -9.90 3.24
CA PHE A 151 11.60 -10.51 3.70
C PHE A 151 11.41 -11.25 5.03
N LEU A 152 10.72 -10.63 6.00
CA LEU A 152 10.39 -11.28 7.26
C LEU A 152 9.60 -12.57 7.02
N ASN A 153 8.60 -12.53 6.13
CA ASN A 153 7.81 -13.70 5.76
C ASN A 153 8.67 -14.80 5.12
N MET A 154 9.55 -14.46 4.18
CA MET A 154 10.38 -15.45 3.50
C MET A 154 11.53 -15.99 4.37
N THR A 155 11.93 -15.29 5.43
CA THR A 155 13.03 -15.73 6.32
C THR A 155 12.56 -16.07 7.73
N ILE A 156 11.35 -16.62 7.89
CA ILE A 156 10.90 -17.18 9.18
C ILE A 156 11.92 -18.22 9.67
N GLY A 157 12.28 -18.14 10.95
CA GLY A 157 13.37 -18.89 11.57
C GLY A 157 14.71 -18.14 11.60
N PHE A 158 14.89 -17.10 10.80
CA PHE A 158 16.13 -16.30 10.71
C PHE A 158 15.89 -14.80 10.96
N GLN A 159 14.95 -14.50 11.84
CA GLN A 159 14.58 -13.11 12.20
C GLN A 159 15.31 -12.61 13.45
N HIS A 160 16.27 -13.37 13.96
CA HIS A 160 17.08 -13.04 15.14
C HIS A 160 18.51 -12.69 14.74
N PRO A 161 19.26 -11.95 15.59
CA PRO A 161 20.68 -11.79 15.41
C PRO A 161 21.40 -13.14 15.38
N MET A 162 22.16 -13.42 14.32
CA MET A 162 22.94 -14.64 14.12
C MET A 162 24.17 -14.39 13.25
N ASP A 163 25.12 -15.33 13.25
CA ASP A 163 26.17 -15.39 12.23
C ASP A 163 25.56 -15.97 10.94
N PHE A 164 25.84 -15.35 9.80
CA PHE A 164 25.34 -15.80 8.50
C PHE A 164 26.16 -16.97 7.93
N ASP A 165 27.30 -17.30 8.54
CA ASP A 165 28.02 -18.55 8.29
C ASP A 165 27.26 -19.78 8.81
N ASP A 166 26.33 -19.60 9.75
CA ASP A 166 25.46 -20.66 10.29
C ASP A 166 24.24 -20.98 9.39
N LEU A 167 24.06 -20.22 8.30
CA LEU A 167 23.02 -20.52 7.33
C LEU A 167 23.34 -21.80 6.55
N PRO A 168 22.33 -22.48 5.96
CA PRO A 168 22.55 -23.65 5.12
C PRO A 168 23.63 -23.48 4.04
N ILE A 169 23.79 -22.26 3.52
CA ILE A 169 24.95 -21.83 2.75
C ILE A 169 25.44 -20.52 3.38
N PRO A 170 26.72 -20.42 3.79
CA PRO A 170 27.31 -19.19 4.29
C PRO A 170 27.02 -18.00 3.38
N PHE A 171 26.57 -16.88 3.97
CA PHE A 171 26.09 -15.73 3.23
C PHE A 171 26.74 -14.43 3.68
N ALA A 172 26.97 -13.53 2.73
CA ALA A 172 27.28 -12.13 3.01
C ALA A 172 26.47 -11.21 2.10
N CYS A 173 26.15 -10.01 2.57
CA CYS A 173 25.65 -8.97 1.70
C CYS A 173 26.21 -7.60 2.01
N VAL A 174 26.21 -6.74 0.98
CA VAL A 174 26.85 -5.41 1.07
C VAL A 174 25.81 -4.31 1.14
N ALA A 175 26.01 -3.38 2.07
CA ALA A 175 25.37 -2.08 2.15
C ALA A 175 26.44 -0.97 2.18
N ALA A 176 26.00 0.29 2.15
CA ALA A 176 26.88 1.44 2.29
C ALA A 176 26.37 2.35 3.42
N ASP A 177 27.23 2.77 4.33
CA ASP A 177 26.89 3.76 5.35
C ASP A 177 27.15 5.17 4.82
N VAL A 178 26.10 5.97 4.64
CA VAL A 178 26.24 7.34 4.12
C VAL A 178 26.83 8.31 5.13
N ARG A 179 26.85 7.98 6.43
CA ARG A 179 27.45 8.86 7.45
C ARG A 179 28.97 8.82 7.38
N THR A 180 29.54 7.65 7.11
CA THR A 180 31.00 7.43 7.03
C THR A 180 31.52 7.32 5.59
N GLY A 181 30.64 7.07 4.62
CA GLY A 181 30.99 6.78 3.23
C GLY A 181 31.65 5.42 3.05
N GLN A 182 31.53 4.52 4.02
CA GLN A 182 32.19 3.22 4.03
C GLN A 182 31.26 2.08 3.60
N GLU A 183 31.89 1.02 3.08
CA GLU A 183 31.23 -0.25 2.83
C GLU A 183 30.91 -0.97 4.14
N VAL A 184 29.73 -1.57 4.20
CA VAL A 184 29.29 -2.41 5.32
C VAL A 184 29.00 -3.80 4.76
N VAL A 185 29.80 -4.78 5.16
CA VAL A 185 29.61 -6.19 4.80
C VAL A 185 28.89 -6.89 5.95
N PHE A 186 27.64 -7.26 5.71
CA PHE A 186 26.87 -8.06 6.65
C PHE A 186 27.24 -9.53 6.52
N ARG A 187 27.94 -10.05 7.53
CA ARG A 187 28.12 -11.49 7.80
C ARG A 187 27.42 -11.94 9.06
N GLU A 188 26.81 -11.02 9.79
CA GLU A 188 26.06 -11.29 11.01
C GLU A 188 24.92 -10.26 11.17
N GLY A 189 24.01 -10.55 12.10
CA GLY A 189 22.89 -9.69 12.46
C GLY A 189 21.55 -10.32 12.12
N VAL A 190 20.55 -9.49 11.83
CA VAL A 190 19.20 -9.96 11.46
C VAL A 190 19.11 -10.04 9.94
N LEU A 191 19.07 -11.26 9.39
CA LEU A 191 19.10 -11.52 7.94
C LEU A 191 18.12 -10.66 7.11
N PRO A 192 16.81 -10.60 7.42
CA PRO A 192 15.88 -9.79 6.62
C PRO A 192 16.18 -8.29 6.70
N MET A 193 16.77 -7.80 7.80
CA MET A 193 17.18 -6.41 7.94
C MET A 193 18.44 -6.13 7.10
N ALA A 194 19.43 -7.02 7.11
CA ALA A 194 20.62 -6.92 6.26
C ALA A 194 20.24 -6.89 4.76
N MET A 195 19.32 -7.76 4.32
CA MET A 195 18.77 -7.72 2.96
C MET A 195 18.04 -6.39 2.67
N ARG A 196 17.26 -5.87 3.62
CA ARG A 196 16.55 -4.58 3.49
C ARG A 196 17.52 -3.40 3.40
N ALA A 197 18.60 -3.40 4.17
CA ALA A 197 19.65 -2.39 4.11
C ALA A 197 20.39 -2.42 2.77
N SER A 198 20.78 -3.61 2.31
CA SER A 198 21.45 -3.81 1.01
C SER A 198 20.59 -3.36 -0.19
N MET A 199 19.26 -3.28 -0.04
CA MET A 199 18.31 -2.85 -1.08
C MET A 199 17.68 -1.46 -0.80
N ALA A 200 18.26 -0.65 0.09
CA ALA A 200 17.76 0.68 0.41
C ALA A 200 18.18 1.73 -0.64
N ILE A 201 17.60 1.65 -1.84
CA ILE A 201 17.95 2.50 -2.99
C ILE A 201 17.65 3.98 -2.66
N PRO A 202 18.68 4.86 -2.64
CA PRO A 202 18.48 6.28 -2.33
C PRO A 202 17.48 6.97 -3.26
N GLY A 203 16.61 7.82 -2.70
CA GLY A 203 15.56 8.51 -3.43
C GLY A 203 14.32 7.66 -3.75
N VAL A 204 14.39 6.34 -3.60
CA VAL A 204 13.22 5.44 -3.72
C VAL A 204 12.81 4.96 -2.33
N PHE A 205 13.72 4.25 -1.66
CA PHE A 205 13.50 3.71 -0.32
C PHE A 205 14.23 4.54 0.74
N THR A 206 13.61 4.64 1.90
CA THR A 206 14.19 5.26 3.09
C THR A 206 15.42 4.44 3.53
N PRO A 207 16.56 5.09 3.81
CA PRO A 207 17.73 4.43 4.38
C PRO A 207 17.39 3.70 5.67
N VAL A 208 18.10 2.61 5.97
CA VAL A 208 17.91 1.83 7.19
C VAL A 208 18.82 2.42 8.27
N GLU A 209 18.23 2.93 9.36
CA GLU A 209 19.01 3.30 10.54
C GLU A 209 19.30 2.08 11.39
N GLN A 210 20.59 1.83 11.65
CA GLN A 210 21.05 0.77 12.55
C GLN A 210 22.18 1.32 13.40
N ASP A 211 21.97 1.36 14.71
CA ASP A 211 22.89 1.95 15.69
C ASP A 211 23.31 3.38 15.30
N SER A 212 24.58 3.58 14.95
CA SER A 212 25.12 4.87 14.50
C SER A 212 25.21 5.01 12.98
N MET A 213 24.84 3.97 12.22
CA MET A 213 24.91 3.93 10.76
C MET A 213 23.61 4.41 10.11
N LEU A 214 23.72 4.95 8.90
CA LEU A 214 22.60 5.21 8.02
C LEU A 214 22.85 4.48 6.70
N LEU A 215 22.19 3.33 6.53
CA LEU A 215 22.53 2.35 5.51
C LEU A 215 21.69 2.55 4.25
N ILE A 216 22.38 2.55 3.11
CA ILE A 216 21.79 2.58 1.77
C ILE A 216 22.24 1.37 0.95
N ASP A 217 21.65 1.22 -0.23
CA ASP A 217 21.98 0.15 -1.18
C ASP A 217 23.48 0.04 -1.46
N GLY A 218 24.03 -1.17 -1.29
CA GLY A 218 25.47 -1.43 -1.44
C GLY A 218 25.97 -1.30 -2.87
N GLY A 219 25.06 -1.28 -3.86
CA GLY A 219 25.38 -1.09 -5.27
C GLY A 219 26.04 0.26 -5.57
N MET A 220 25.95 1.21 -4.63
CA MET A 220 26.65 2.49 -4.68
C MET A 220 28.18 2.39 -4.50
N ILE A 221 28.67 1.34 -3.83
CA ILE A 221 30.10 1.17 -3.50
C ILE A 221 30.65 -0.14 -4.07
N ASN A 222 29.98 -1.27 -3.82
CA ASN A 222 30.43 -2.60 -4.23
C ASN A 222 29.25 -3.40 -4.80
N ASN A 223 28.93 -3.18 -6.08
CA ASN A 223 27.77 -3.81 -6.72
C ASN A 223 27.96 -5.29 -7.04
N THR A 224 29.20 -5.78 -7.14
CA THR A 224 29.53 -7.17 -7.49
C THR A 224 30.63 -7.66 -6.53
N PRO A 225 30.28 -8.09 -5.30
CA PRO A 225 31.22 -8.26 -4.19
C PRO A 225 32.04 -9.57 -4.28
N VAL A 226 32.93 -9.65 -5.27
CA VAL A 226 33.82 -10.81 -5.49
C VAL A 226 34.88 -10.92 -4.40
N ASP A 227 35.47 -9.79 -4.03
CA ASP A 227 36.36 -9.66 -2.87
C ASP A 227 35.77 -10.25 -1.60
N VAL A 228 34.50 -9.97 -1.31
CA VAL A 228 33.81 -10.53 -0.13
C VAL A 228 33.70 -12.05 -0.21
N ALA A 229 33.36 -12.62 -1.37
CA ALA A 229 33.32 -14.06 -1.54
C ALA A 229 34.70 -14.71 -1.37
N ARG A 230 35.77 -14.05 -1.83
CA ARG A 230 37.16 -14.49 -1.57
C ARG A 230 37.50 -14.47 -0.08
N GLU A 231 37.10 -13.42 0.64
CA GLU A 231 37.28 -13.31 2.10
C GLU A 231 36.51 -14.39 2.88
N MET A 232 35.35 -14.82 2.38
CA MET A 232 34.61 -15.98 2.90
C MET A 232 35.30 -17.33 2.59
N GLY A 233 36.39 -17.31 1.83
CA GLY A 233 37.22 -18.46 1.51
C GLY A 233 36.87 -19.17 0.20
N ALA A 234 36.24 -18.49 -0.77
CA ALA A 234 36.01 -19.05 -2.10
C ALA A 234 37.32 -19.19 -2.90
N ASP A 235 37.65 -20.43 -3.29
CA ASP A 235 38.76 -20.73 -4.20
C ASP A 235 38.38 -20.47 -5.66
N PHE A 236 37.10 -20.65 -6.00
CA PHE A 236 36.55 -20.38 -7.33
C PHE A 236 35.30 -19.48 -7.22
N VAL A 237 35.24 -18.37 -7.95
CA VAL A 237 34.11 -17.43 -7.91
C VAL A 237 33.34 -17.38 -9.23
N ILE A 238 32.05 -17.70 -9.17
CA ILE A 238 31.08 -17.47 -10.25
C ILE A 238 30.36 -16.15 -9.97
N ALA A 239 30.58 -15.13 -10.80
CA ALA A 239 29.96 -13.82 -10.62
C ALA A 239 28.87 -13.56 -11.67
N VAL A 240 27.70 -13.09 -11.21
CA VAL A 240 26.61 -12.62 -12.08
C VAL A 240 26.52 -11.11 -12.00
N SER A 241 26.90 -10.43 -13.07
CA SER A 241 26.97 -8.98 -13.13
C SER A 241 26.10 -8.38 -14.22
N PHE A 242 25.48 -7.23 -13.94
CA PHE A 242 24.76 -6.43 -14.91
C PHE A 242 25.56 -5.18 -15.28
N PRO A 243 26.12 -5.09 -16.50
CA PRO A 243 26.82 -3.88 -16.92
C PRO A 243 25.83 -2.72 -17.05
N PRO A 244 26.28 -1.47 -16.83
CA PRO A 244 25.46 -0.30 -17.10
C PRO A 244 24.93 -0.30 -18.55
N ASP A 245 23.64 -0.07 -18.73
CA ASP A 245 23.03 -0.04 -20.07
C ASP A 245 23.34 1.31 -20.74
N GLU A 246 24.41 1.36 -21.54
CA GLU A 246 24.84 2.58 -22.25
C GLU A 246 23.73 3.21 -23.10
N LYS A 247 22.82 2.41 -23.67
CA LYS A 247 21.71 2.93 -24.48
C LYS A 247 20.67 3.60 -23.60
N ALA A 248 20.40 3.04 -22.42
CA ALA A 248 19.52 3.66 -21.44
C ALA A 248 20.14 4.95 -20.88
N ILE A 249 21.44 4.94 -20.57
CA ILE A 249 22.18 6.12 -20.07
C ILE A 249 22.10 7.28 -21.08
N LYS A 250 22.35 7.00 -22.38
CA LYS A 250 22.27 8.01 -23.45
C LYS A 250 20.87 8.57 -23.66
N LYS A 251 19.82 7.84 -23.27
CA LYS A 251 18.41 8.27 -23.37
C LYS A 251 17.89 8.95 -22.09
N GLY A 252 18.63 8.89 -20.99
CA GLY A 252 18.22 9.47 -19.71
C GLY A 252 17.93 10.96 -19.83
N GLN A 253 16.95 11.44 -19.04
CA GLN A 253 16.50 12.83 -19.07
C GLN A 253 17.02 13.63 -17.86
N GLY A 254 17.78 13.00 -16.96
CA GLY A 254 18.40 13.66 -15.82
C GLY A 254 17.48 13.76 -14.60
N SER A 255 16.59 12.78 -14.40
CA SER A 255 15.79 12.72 -13.18
C SER A 255 16.68 12.55 -11.94
N ILE A 256 16.21 12.96 -10.75
CA ILE A 256 17.00 12.86 -9.51
C ILE A 256 17.46 11.41 -9.26
N THR A 257 16.59 10.43 -9.51
CA THR A 257 16.92 9.01 -9.35
C THR A 257 17.95 8.54 -10.38
N GLU A 258 17.87 9.00 -11.63
CA GLU A 258 18.90 8.71 -12.65
C GLU A 258 20.25 9.31 -12.27
N VAL A 259 20.28 10.55 -11.80
CA VAL A 259 21.50 11.23 -11.37
C VAL A 259 22.14 10.49 -10.20
N VAL A 260 21.35 10.13 -9.18
CA VAL A 260 21.84 9.38 -8.03
C VAL A 260 22.37 8.00 -8.43
N GLY A 261 21.69 7.28 -9.31
CA GLY A 261 22.18 6.00 -9.84
C GLY A 261 23.49 6.13 -10.62
N GLN A 262 23.66 7.19 -11.41
CA GLN A 262 24.93 7.46 -12.10
C GLN A 262 26.06 7.81 -11.14
N LEU A 263 25.79 8.55 -10.06
CA LEU A 263 26.78 8.82 -9.02
C LEU A 263 27.26 7.51 -8.37
N GLY A 264 26.35 6.55 -8.11
CA GLY A 264 26.72 5.22 -7.62
C GLY A 264 27.62 4.46 -8.59
N ASN A 265 27.27 4.47 -9.89
CA ASN A 265 28.11 3.85 -10.92
C ASN A 265 29.51 4.46 -10.98
N PHE A 266 29.66 5.75 -10.67
CA PHE A 266 30.95 6.45 -10.59
C PHE A 266 31.72 6.09 -9.33
N ILE A 267 31.09 6.16 -8.15
CA ILE A 267 31.72 5.89 -6.85
C ILE A 267 32.23 4.45 -6.78
N GLY A 268 31.40 3.47 -7.18
CA GLY A 268 31.77 2.05 -7.17
C GLY A 268 32.56 1.57 -8.41
N ALA A 269 32.94 2.46 -9.34
CA ALA A 269 33.51 2.07 -10.63
C ALA A 269 34.79 1.25 -10.51
N GLN A 270 35.75 1.74 -9.71
CA GLN A 270 37.06 1.12 -9.56
C GLN A 270 36.94 -0.27 -8.92
N LYS A 271 36.19 -0.36 -7.81
CA LYS A 271 35.98 -1.61 -7.10
C LYS A 271 35.24 -2.64 -7.95
N ARG A 272 34.24 -2.19 -8.72
CA ARG A 272 33.54 -3.05 -9.69
C ARG A 272 34.49 -3.60 -10.77
N ILE A 273 35.41 -2.80 -11.32
CA ILE A 273 36.37 -3.30 -12.31
C ILE A 273 37.25 -4.38 -11.70
N GLN A 274 37.83 -4.11 -10.52
CA GLN A 274 38.70 -5.07 -9.81
C GLN A 274 37.97 -6.39 -9.51
N ASN A 275 36.75 -6.31 -8.99
CA ASN A 275 35.96 -7.50 -8.68
C ASN A 275 35.56 -8.29 -9.93
N LEU A 276 35.28 -7.63 -11.06
CA LEU A 276 34.99 -8.32 -12.31
C LEU A 276 36.22 -9.01 -12.91
N GLU A 277 37.42 -8.46 -12.70
CA GLU A 277 38.68 -9.07 -13.12
C GLU A 277 39.09 -10.26 -12.22
N ASP A 278 38.73 -10.23 -10.93
CA ASP A 278 39.03 -11.31 -9.97
C ASP A 278 38.05 -12.50 -10.03
N ALA A 279 36.95 -12.39 -10.80
CA ALA A 279 35.99 -13.46 -10.98
C ALA A 279 36.51 -14.54 -11.96
N ASP A 280 36.51 -15.81 -11.54
CA ASP A 280 36.95 -16.93 -12.39
C ASP A 280 35.95 -17.23 -13.53
N LEU A 281 34.65 -17.07 -13.25
CA LEU A 281 33.60 -17.23 -14.25
C LEU A 281 32.57 -16.10 -14.16
N LEU A 282 32.64 -15.17 -15.10
CA LEU A 282 31.68 -14.08 -15.23
C LEU A 282 30.50 -14.46 -16.14
N ILE A 283 29.27 -14.37 -15.59
CA ILE A 283 28.00 -14.51 -16.31
C ILE A 283 27.34 -13.13 -16.44
N THR A 284 27.00 -12.76 -17.69
CA THR A 284 26.50 -11.41 -18.00
C THR A 284 25.21 -11.50 -18.83
N PRO A 285 24.02 -11.54 -18.19
CA PRO A 285 22.76 -11.63 -18.91
C PRO A 285 22.49 -10.42 -19.80
N LEU A 286 21.94 -10.66 -21.00
CA LEU A 286 21.57 -9.60 -21.94
C LEU A 286 20.14 -9.13 -21.65
N LEU A 287 19.98 -8.01 -20.94
CA LEU A 287 18.68 -7.60 -20.38
C LEU A 287 17.99 -6.42 -21.09
N HIS A 288 18.63 -5.77 -22.06
CA HIS A 288 17.98 -4.73 -22.87
C HIS A 288 16.75 -5.29 -23.63
N PRO A 289 15.59 -4.60 -23.68
CA PRO A 289 15.34 -3.21 -23.27
C PRO A 289 14.83 -3.01 -21.83
N TYR A 290 14.85 -4.02 -20.97
CA TYR A 290 14.28 -3.90 -19.63
C TYR A 290 15.08 -2.94 -18.73
N GLY A 291 14.36 -2.03 -18.06
CA GLY A 291 14.86 -1.07 -17.09
C GLY A 291 14.80 -1.56 -15.65
N SER A 292 15.28 -0.73 -14.71
CA SER A 292 15.34 -1.07 -13.28
C SER A 292 13.97 -1.15 -12.60
N MET A 293 12.92 -0.59 -13.21
CA MET A 293 11.55 -0.50 -12.68
C MET A 293 10.55 -1.43 -13.39
N ASP A 294 11.02 -2.32 -14.27
CA ASP A 294 10.16 -3.23 -15.05
C ASP A 294 9.76 -4.47 -14.23
N PHE A 295 8.99 -4.24 -13.17
CA PHE A 295 8.49 -5.27 -12.26
C PHE A 295 7.16 -5.91 -12.69
N TYR A 296 6.76 -5.74 -13.96
CA TYR A 296 5.57 -6.39 -14.49
C TYR A 296 5.89 -7.83 -14.95
N GLN A 297 4.93 -8.74 -14.80
CA GLN A 297 5.15 -10.18 -14.97
C GLN A 297 5.87 -10.55 -16.28
N GLN A 298 5.47 -9.98 -17.42
CA GLN A 298 6.09 -10.30 -18.71
C GLN A 298 7.59 -9.92 -18.78
N ALA A 299 7.99 -8.84 -18.11
CA ALA A 299 9.42 -8.49 -18.00
C ALA A 299 10.15 -9.47 -17.09
N ILE A 300 9.58 -9.79 -15.92
CA ILE A 300 10.15 -10.74 -14.97
C ILE A 300 10.44 -12.09 -15.64
N ASP A 301 9.44 -12.68 -16.31
CA ASP A 301 9.57 -13.97 -16.99
C ASP A 301 10.72 -13.94 -18.01
N SER A 302 10.80 -12.86 -18.79
CA SER A 302 11.84 -12.69 -19.81
C SER A 302 13.23 -12.48 -19.20
N ILE A 303 13.33 -11.73 -18.10
CA ILE A 303 14.59 -11.48 -17.38
C ILE A 303 15.14 -12.79 -16.79
N ILE A 304 14.28 -13.61 -16.16
CA ILE A 304 14.65 -14.92 -15.63
C ILE A 304 15.15 -15.83 -16.76
N ALA A 305 14.40 -15.92 -17.87
CA ALA A 305 14.79 -16.72 -19.03
C ALA A 305 16.16 -16.30 -19.60
N ARG A 306 16.41 -14.99 -19.70
CA ARG A 306 17.70 -14.44 -20.17
C ARG A 306 18.86 -14.74 -19.21
N GLY A 307 18.57 -14.85 -17.90
CA GLY A 307 19.53 -15.35 -16.91
C GLY A 307 19.93 -16.80 -17.16
N GLU A 308 18.93 -17.67 -17.39
CA GLU A 308 19.16 -19.08 -17.76
C GLU A 308 19.96 -19.19 -19.05
N GLU A 309 19.58 -18.47 -20.11
CA GLU A 309 20.32 -18.43 -21.37
C GLU A 309 21.79 -18.02 -21.20
N ALA A 310 22.05 -17.00 -20.36
CA ALA A 310 23.40 -16.50 -20.13
C ALA A 310 24.28 -17.52 -19.41
N ALA A 311 23.72 -18.24 -18.43
CA ALA A 311 24.42 -19.33 -17.77
C ALA A 311 24.63 -20.53 -18.71
N MET A 312 23.63 -20.87 -19.54
CA MET A 312 23.76 -21.91 -20.56
C MET A 312 24.85 -21.59 -21.60
N ARG A 313 25.09 -20.32 -21.94
CA ARG A 313 26.25 -19.94 -22.79
C ARG A 313 27.60 -20.19 -22.13
N LYS A 314 27.65 -20.36 -20.81
CA LYS A 314 28.84 -20.70 -20.04
C LYS A 314 28.90 -22.19 -19.66
N TRP A 315 28.07 -23.03 -20.30
CA TRP A 315 27.95 -24.46 -20.00
C TRP A 315 29.29 -25.20 -19.98
N GLU A 316 30.17 -24.99 -20.96
CA GLU A 316 31.48 -25.64 -21.01
C GLU A 316 32.36 -25.28 -19.81
N GLY A 317 32.37 -24.01 -19.39
CA GLY A 317 33.10 -23.57 -18.20
C GLY A 317 32.52 -24.14 -16.90
N LEU A 318 31.18 -24.20 -16.80
CA LEU A 318 30.48 -24.78 -15.66
C LEU A 318 30.71 -26.29 -15.53
N MET A 319 30.68 -27.02 -16.64
CA MET A 319 31.02 -28.44 -16.68
C MET A 319 32.50 -28.65 -16.39
N GLY A 320 33.40 -27.81 -16.92
CA GLY A 320 34.83 -27.83 -16.60
C GLY A 320 35.10 -27.65 -15.11
N LEU A 321 34.41 -26.71 -14.45
CA LEU A 321 34.46 -26.55 -13.01
C LEU A 321 33.97 -27.81 -12.30
N LYS A 322 32.82 -28.35 -12.68
CA LYS A 322 32.28 -29.60 -12.11
C LYS A 322 33.29 -30.75 -12.18
N LEU A 323 33.96 -30.91 -13.32
CA LEU A 323 35.02 -31.91 -13.51
C LEU A 323 36.21 -31.65 -12.57
N SER A 324 36.64 -30.39 -12.44
CA SER A 324 37.75 -30.01 -11.54
C SER A 324 37.44 -30.26 -10.05
N LEU A 325 36.16 -30.31 -9.67
CA LEU A 325 35.70 -30.65 -8.32
C LEU A 325 35.61 -32.17 -8.09
N GLY A 326 35.87 -33.00 -9.11
CA GLY A 326 35.81 -34.46 -9.03
C GLY A 326 34.39 -35.04 -8.98
N LEU A 327 33.39 -34.34 -9.52
CA LEU A 327 31.95 -34.69 -9.42
C LEU A 327 31.42 -35.44 -10.66
N ASP A 328 32.23 -36.34 -11.23
CA ASP A 328 32.02 -36.94 -12.55
C ASP A 328 31.14 -38.21 -12.55
N SER A 329 30.93 -38.81 -11.37
CA SER A 329 30.21 -40.07 -11.23
C SER A 329 28.72 -39.85 -10.94
N ILE A 330 27.87 -40.70 -11.52
CA ILE A 330 26.44 -40.82 -11.18
C ILE A 330 26.22 -41.13 -9.68
N ASP A 331 27.25 -41.67 -9.01
CA ASP A 331 27.32 -41.98 -7.58
C ASP A 331 27.90 -40.85 -6.71
N SER A 332 28.28 -39.71 -7.29
CA SER A 332 28.58 -38.52 -6.47
C SER A 332 27.32 -38.23 -5.68
N PRO A 333 27.35 -38.19 -4.33
CA PRO A 333 26.15 -37.91 -3.56
C PRO A 333 25.57 -36.63 -4.15
N ARG A 334 24.35 -36.72 -4.71
CA ARG A 334 23.57 -35.51 -4.98
C ARG A 334 23.74 -34.72 -3.70
N LEU A 335 24.31 -33.51 -3.77
CA LEU A 335 24.41 -32.66 -2.59
C LEU A 335 22.98 -32.36 -2.17
N VAL A 336 22.40 -33.28 -1.40
CA VAL A 336 21.18 -33.09 -0.67
C VAL A 336 21.59 -32.01 0.30
N ARG A 337 21.02 -30.81 0.13
CA ARG A 337 21.16 -29.74 1.11
C ARG A 337 20.70 -30.31 2.44
N GLU A 338 21.63 -30.68 3.31
CA GLU A 338 21.32 -31.37 4.56
C GLU A 338 20.54 -30.44 5.51
N LEU A 339 20.69 -29.13 5.32
CA LEU A 339 19.98 -28.08 6.05
C LEU A 339 19.04 -27.36 5.07
N VAL A 340 17.74 -27.50 5.27
CA VAL A 340 16.69 -26.72 4.60
C VAL A 340 15.91 -26.03 5.71
N ASN A 341 15.63 -24.74 5.57
CA ASN A 341 14.79 -24.02 6.52
C ASN A 341 13.46 -24.77 6.72
N PRO A 342 13.15 -25.25 7.94
CA PRO A 342 11.98 -26.07 8.21
C PRO A 342 10.66 -25.31 8.00
N TYR A 343 10.71 -23.98 8.00
CA TYR A 343 9.54 -23.12 7.87
C TYR A 343 9.17 -22.79 6.42
N ILE A 344 9.97 -23.18 5.41
CA ILE A 344 9.69 -22.89 3.99
C ILE A 344 8.29 -23.39 3.58
N ASN A 345 7.91 -24.58 4.03
CA ASN A 345 6.63 -25.22 3.70
C ASN A 345 5.56 -25.04 4.79
N VAL A 346 5.80 -24.18 5.77
CA VAL A 346 4.89 -23.95 6.90
C VAL A 346 4.12 -22.65 6.67
N ASP A 347 2.81 -22.76 6.43
CA ASP A 347 1.92 -21.61 6.28
C ASP A 347 1.33 -21.12 7.61
N THR A 348 1.02 -22.05 8.53
CA THR A 348 0.40 -21.75 9.82
C THR A 348 1.40 -21.92 10.96
N LEU A 349 1.52 -20.89 11.80
CA LEU A 349 2.45 -20.81 12.91
C LEU A 349 1.70 -20.85 14.23
N LEU A 350 2.31 -21.49 15.24
CA LEU A 350 1.77 -21.51 16.60
C LEU A 350 2.31 -20.29 17.36
N ILE A 351 1.42 -19.51 17.96
CA ILE A 351 1.75 -18.29 18.70
C ILE A 351 1.45 -18.49 20.18
N LYS A 352 2.40 -18.14 21.04
CA LYS A 352 2.30 -18.24 22.50
C LYS A 352 1.88 -16.93 23.14
N ASN A 353 2.60 -15.86 22.82
CA ASN A 353 2.35 -14.52 23.33
C ASN A 353 2.42 -13.50 22.21
N VAL A 354 1.72 -12.38 22.39
CA VAL A 354 1.81 -11.23 21.48
C VAL A 354 2.11 -9.98 22.26
N ARG A 355 3.13 -9.24 21.81
CA ARG A 355 3.58 -7.98 22.42
C ARG A 355 3.86 -6.93 21.36
N VAL A 356 3.86 -5.67 21.76
CA VAL A 356 4.17 -4.54 20.88
C VAL A 356 5.35 -3.77 21.48
N GLU A 357 6.36 -3.47 20.67
CA GLU A 357 7.56 -2.72 21.04
C GLU A 357 7.64 -1.42 20.24
N GLY A 358 8.29 -0.39 20.80
CA GLY A 358 8.48 0.92 20.14
C GLY A 358 7.44 1.98 20.52
N VAL A 359 6.50 1.65 21.41
CA VAL A 359 5.54 2.58 22.03
C VAL A 359 5.53 2.45 23.56
N PRO A 360 5.13 3.50 24.31
CA PRO A 360 4.95 3.42 25.75
C PRO A 360 3.89 2.37 26.17
N PRO A 361 3.96 1.80 27.39
CA PRO A 361 3.06 0.72 27.83
C PRO A 361 1.55 1.05 27.78
N ARG A 362 1.17 2.33 27.86
CA ARG A 362 -0.23 2.76 27.70
C ARG A 362 -0.72 2.60 26.27
N GLU A 363 0.16 2.88 25.30
CA GLU A 363 -0.12 2.78 23.86
C GLU A 363 0.07 1.35 23.36
N GLU A 364 0.93 0.55 23.99
CA GLU A 364 1.08 -0.89 23.71
C GLU A 364 -0.26 -1.63 23.77
N ARG A 365 -0.99 -1.50 24.88
CA ARG A 365 -2.33 -2.11 25.06
C ARG A 365 -3.34 -1.68 24.01
N GLN A 366 -3.16 -0.47 23.48
CA GLN A 366 -4.03 0.11 22.47
C GLN A 366 -3.74 -0.49 21.10
N VAL A 367 -2.47 -0.62 20.73
CA VAL A 367 -2.04 -1.29 19.49
C VAL A 367 -2.43 -2.77 19.50
N LEU A 368 -2.26 -3.45 20.64
CA LEU A 368 -2.66 -4.86 20.79
C LEU A 368 -4.16 -5.08 20.50
N ARG A 369 -5.03 -4.14 20.86
CA ARG A 369 -6.47 -4.23 20.52
C ARG A 369 -6.74 -4.19 19.02
N TRP A 370 -5.82 -3.68 18.21
CA TRP A 370 -5.95 -3.60 16.75
C TRP A 370 -5.58 -4.89 16.03
N ILE A 371 -4.91 -5.82 16.75
CA ILE A 371 -4.40 -7.08 16.24
C ILE A 371 -5.38 -8.19 16.67
N PRO A 372 -6.29 -8.66 15.78
CA PRO A 372 -7.26 -9.68 16.14
C PRO A 372 -6.61 -11.07 16.14
N LEU A 373 -6.17 -11.56 17.28
CA LEU A 373 -5.83 -12.98 17.42
C LEU A 373 -7.10 -13.73 17.78
N LEU A 374 -7.58 -14.54 16.85
CA LEU A 374 -8.76 -15.37 17.06
C LEU A 374 -8.40 -16.64 17.84
N ASP A 375 -7.18 -17.15 17.67
CA ASP A 375 -6.64 -18.38 18.27
C ASP A 375 -5.10 -18.28 18.40
N ASP A 376 -4.49 -19.28 19.05
CA ASP A 376 -3.03 -19.50 19.17
C ASP A 376 -2.36 -19.92 17.83
N LYS A 377 -3.06 -19.73 16.70
CA LYS A 377 -2.61 -20.08 15.35
C LYS A 377 -2.76 -18.88 14.43
N VAL A 378 -1.70 -18.58 13.68
CA VAL A 378 -1.69 -17.48 12.73
C VAL A 378 -1.09 -17.94 11.41
N THR A 379 -1.78 -17.69 10.30
CA THR A 379 -1.23 -17.91 8.96
C THR A 379 -0.33 -16.76 8.54
N ARG A 380 0.61 -17.02 7.62
CA ARG A 380 1.44 -15.97 7.01
C ARG A 380 0.60 -14.80 6.46
N LYS A 381 -0.50 -15.11 5.78
CA LYS A 381 -1.44 -14.09 5.28
C LYS A 381 -2.09 -13.26 6.40
N GLN A 382 -2.40 -13.88 7.53
CA GLN A 382 -2.96 -13.17 8.68
C GLN A 382 -1.91 -12.24 9.32
N LEU A 383 -0.63 -12.63 9.39
CA LEU A 383 0.44 -11.74 9.87
C LEU A 383 0.58 -10.49 9.00
N ASP A 384 0.56 -10.67 7.68
CA ASP A 384 0.64 -9.56 6.74
C ASP A 384 -0.56 -8.62 6.88
N ALA A 385 -1.78 -9.17 7.00
CA ALA A 385 -3.00 -8.38 7.23
C ALA A 385 -3.00 -7.63 8.58
N MET A 386 -2.51 -8.26 9.66
CA MET A 386 -2.36 -7.60 10.96
C MET A 386 -1.38 -6.42 10.88
N THR A 387 -0.24 -6.64 10.21
CA THR A 387 0.79 -5.62 9.99
C THR A 387 0.24 -4.46 9.15
N ALA A 388 -0.41 -4.77 8.02
CA ALA A 388 -1.03 -3.81 7.11
C ALA A 388 -2.12 -2.98 7.81
N ARG A 389 -2.92 -3.59 8.71
CA ARG A 389 -3.95 -2.89 9.48
C ARG A 389 -3.36 -1.87 10.46
N VAL A 390 -2.32 -2.26 11.21
CA VAL A 390 -1.65 -1.35 12.16
C VAL A 390 -0.94 -0.23 11.40
N PHE A 391 -0.24 -0.55 10.31
CA PHE A 391 0.40 0.44 9.44
C PHE A 391 -0.63 1.36 8.75
N GLY A 392 -1.78 0.81 8.34
CA GLY A 392 -2.91 1.50 7.70
C GLY A 392 -3.56 2.59 8.55
N THR A 393 -3.39 2.55 9.87
CA THR A 393 -3.74 3.69 10.76
C THR A 393 -2.96 4.97 10.40
N GLY A 394 -1.77 4.78 9.80
CA GLY A 394 -0.65 5.70 9.61
C GLY A 394 -0.42 6.65 10.76
N LEU A 395 -0.51 6.08 11.96
CA LEU A 395 0.09 6.58 13.18
C LEU A 395 1.59 6.23 13.25
N PHE A 396 2.07 5.31 12.42
CA PHE A 396 3.44 4.81 12.41
C PHE A 396 4.15 5.09 11.08
N SER A 397 5.48 5.27 11.12
CA SER A 397 6.37 5.31 9.96
C SER A 397 6.73 3.90 9.49
N SER A 398 6.77 2.94 10.40
CA SER A 398 7.06 1.52 10.14
C SER A 398 6.33 0.63 11.15
N VAL A 399 5.92 -0.57 10.71
CA VAL A 399 5.28 -1.60 11.52
C VAL A 399 5.78 -2.95 11.04
N HIS A 400 6.56 -3.68 11.82
CA HIS A 400 7.07 -4.99 11.43
C HIS A 400 6.80 -6.02 12.51
N TYR A 401 6.82 -7.29 12.15
CA TYR A 401 6.73 -8.37 13.13
C TYR A 401 8.04 -9.15 13.20
N ARG A 402 8.30 -9.73 14.37
CA ARG A 402 9.33 -10.74 14.59
C ARG A 402 8.72 -11.91 15.37
N LEU A 403 9.16 -13.12 15.04
CA LEU A 403 8.74 -14.36 15.69
C LEU A 403 9.90 -14.87 16.55
N ASP A 404 9.80 -14.74 17.87
CA ASP A 404 10.84 -15.14 18.83
C ASP A 404 10.66 -16.61 19.28
N GLY A 405 11.75 -17.38 19.26
CA GLY A 405 11.82 -18.79 19.68
C GLY A 405 11.71 -19.80 18.54
N GLU A 406 11.72 -21.11 18.84
CA GLU A 406 11.65 -22.20 17.83
C GLU A 406 10.23 -22.79 17.65
N GLY A 407 9.22 -22.12 18.20
CA GLY A 407 7.81 -22.55 18.15
C GLY A 407 7.36 -23.30 19.42
N PRO A 408 6.20 -22.97 20.02
CA PRO A 408 5.32 -21.84 19.70
C PRO A 408 6.03 -20.49 19.86
N PHE A 409 5.82 -19.57 18.92
CA PHE A 409 6.55 -18.30 18.83
C PHE A 409 5.95 -17.24 19.74
N ASP A 410 6.80 -16.36 20.27
CA ASP A 410 6.37 -15.06 20.78
C ASP A 410 6.34 -14.06 19.62
N LEU A 411 5.14 -13.60 19.23
CA LEU A 411 4.94 -12.65 18.14
C LEU A 411 5.12 -11.22 18.64
N VAL A 412 6.14 -10.54 18.14
CA VAL A 412 6.50 -9.18 18.53
C VAL A 412 6.21 -8.24 17.39
N PHE A 413 5.35 -7.25 17.59
CA PHE A 413 5.17 -6.16 16.64
C PHE A 413 6.07 -4.99 17.03
N ASN A 414 7.08 -4.70 16.21
CA ASN A 414 7.92 -3.52 16.34
C ASN A 414 7.30 -2.36 15.55
N VAL A 415 6.93 -1.28 16.24
CA VAL A 415 6.28 -0.12 15.62
C VAL A 415 7.07 1.16 15.88
N GLU A 416 7.13 2.04 14.88
CA GLU A 416 7.81 3.34 15.00
C GLU A 416 6.80 4.48 14.83
N PRO A 417 6.53 5.30 15.85
CA PRO A 417 5.56 6.39 15.76
C PRO A 417 5.93 7.44 14.70
N LYS A 418 4.96 7.81 13.85
CA LYS A 418 5.15 8.83 12.83
C LYS A 418 5.14 10.22 13.45
N VAL A 419 6.29 10.90 13.38
CA VAL A 419 6.47 12.27 13.92
C VAL A 419 6.41 13.36 12.85
N THR A 420 6.38 13.01 11.56
CA THR A 420 6.33 13.97 10.46
C THR A 420 4.90 14.46 10.21
N ASN A 421 4.79 15.76 9.92
CA ASN A 421 3.58 16.35 9.38
C ASN A 421 3.49 16.00 7.88
N THR A 422 2.31 16.13 7.30
CA THR A 422 2.11 15.87 5.87
C THR A 422 1.39 17.04 5.20
N LEU A 423 1.84 17.41 4.02
CA LEU A 423 1.17 18.31 3.09
C LEU A 423 0.61 17.46 1.94
N ASN A 424 -0.70 17.46 1.78
CA ASN A 424 -1.41 16.69 0.77
C ASN A 424 -2.01 17.65 -0.27
N LEU A 425 -1.81 17.36 -1.55
CA LEU A 425 -2.32 18.15 -2.66
C LEU A 425 -3.23 17.29 -3.54
N GLY A 426 -4.38 17.84 -3.92
CA GLY A 426 -5.35 17.21 -4.82
C GLY A 426 -5.72 18.13 -5.98
N PHE A 427 -6.07 17.54 -7.12
CA PHE A 427 -6.61 18.27 -8.27
C PHE A 427 -7.82 17.52 -8.82
N TYR A 428 -8.83 18.28 -9.18
CA TYR A 428 -10.04 17.76 -9.80
C TYR A 428 -10.56 18.74 -10.82
N PHE A 429 -11.11 18.24 -11.91
CA PHE A 429 -11.82 19.06 -12.88
C PHE A 429 -13.11 18.35 -13.28
N ASN A 430 -14.19 19.11 -13.40
CA ASN A 430 -15.40 18.66 -14.07
C ASN A 430 -16.04 19.78 -14.92
N SER A 431 -16.99 19.42 -15.77
CA SER A 431 -17.71 20.37 -16.63
C SER A 431 -18.73 21.26 -15.92
N GLU A 432 -19.05 21.01 -14.64
CA GLU A 432 -20.04 21.77 -13.85
C GLU A 432 -19.39 22.89 -13.03
N ASP A 433 -18.30 22.60 -12.32
CA ASP A 433 -17.59 23.47 -11.36
C ASP A 433 -16.19 23.88 -11.83
N MET A 434 -15.76 23.37 -12.99
CA MET A 434 -14.42 23.60 -13.55
C MET A 434 -13.33 23.01 -12.64
N ALA A 435 -12.19 23.68 -12.53
CA ALA A 435 -11.04 23.19 -11.79
C ALA A 435 -11.16 23.44 -10.28
N ALA A 436 -10.73 22.45 -9.51
CA ALA A 436 -10.61 22.49 -8.07
C ALA A 436 -9.21 22.02 -7.65
N ILE A 437 -8.64 22.70 -6.65
CA ILE A 437 -7.38 22.34 -6.02
C ILE A 437 -7.65 22.12 -4.53
N LEU A 438 -7.18 21.00 -4.00
CA LEU A 438 -7.21 20.70 -2.57
C LEU A 438 -5.79 20.87 -2.01
N ALA A 439 -5.68 21.61 -0.91
CA ALA A 439 -4.49 21.60 -0.07
C ALA A 439 -4.91 21.19 1.33
N ASN A 440 -4.31 20.13 1.85
CA ASN A 440 -4.54 19.66 3.21
C ASN A 440 -3.20 19.55 3.94
N THR A 441 -3.16 19.93 5.22
CA THR A 441 -2.02 19.61 6.06
C THR A 441 -2.44 18.95 7.36
N THR A 442 -1.77 17.84 7.68
CA THR A 442 -1.92 17.13 8.94
C THR A 442 -0.74 17.48 9.84
N ILE A 443 -1.03 18.11 10.98
CA ILE A 443 -0.07 18.53 12.00
C ILE A 443 -0.21 17.64 13.23
N ARG A 444 0.89 17.01 13.64
CA ARG A 444 0.94 16.15 14.83
C ARG A 444 1.56 16.92 16.00
N LEU A 445 0.82 17.07 17.09
CA LEU A 445 1.20 17.95 18.21
C LEU A 445 2.19 17.32 19.20
N SER A 446 2.28 15.99 19.26
CA SER A 446 3.13 15.29 20.21
C SER A 446 3.62 13.96 19.66
N ARG A 447 4.55 13.31 20.38
CA ARG A 447 4.91 11.89 20.14
C ARG A 447 3.81 10.90 20.53
N SER A 448 2.78 11.34 21.26
CA SER A 448 1.64 10.48 21.57
C SER A 448 0.75 10.34 20.34
N LEU A 449 0.20 9.14 20.16
CA LEU A 449 -0.68 8.79 19.05
C LEU A 449 -2.01 9.57 19.02
N GLN A 450 -2.22 10.46 20.00
CA GLN A 450 -3.53 10.92 20.42
C GLN A 450 -4.02 12.25 19.90
N SER A 451 -3.21 13.14 19.32
CA SER A 451 -3.72 14.47 18.95
C SER A 451 -3.16 14.98 17.63
N MET A 452 -4.07 15.35 16.73
CA MET A 452 -3.74 15.83 15.39
C MET A 452 -4.69 16.94 14.95
N PHE A 453 -4.14 17.87 14.18
CA PHE A 453 -4.92 18.85 13.42
C PHE A 453 -4.88 18.48 11.94
N ASP A 454 -6.02 18.45 11.27
CA ASP A 454 -6.13 18.41 9.82
C ASP A 454 -6.69 19.76 9.35
N ILE A 455 -5.90 20.53 8.60
CA ILE A 455 -6.30 21.82 8.04
C ILE A 455 -6.45 21.65 6.53
N THR A 456 -7.64 21.85 6.01
CA THR A 456 -7.97 21.63 4.59
C THR A 456 -8.49 22.91 3.95
N THR A 457 -8.00 23.23 2.76
CA THR A 457 -8.47 24.31 1.91
C THR A 457 -8.77 23.76 0.54
N ARG A 458 -10.00 23.99 0.04
CA ARG A 458 -10.39 23.74 -1.35
C ARG A 458 -10.54 25.06 -2.07
N LEU A 459 -9.77 25.24 -3.14
CA LEU A 459 -9.86 26.36 -4.05
C LEU A 459 -10.62 25.90 -5.29
N SER A 460 -11.86 26.38 -5.45
CA SER A 460 -12.73 26.08 -6.58
C SER A 460 -13.84 27.12 -6.67
N ARG A 461 -14.84 26.88 -7.55
CA ARG A 461 -16.09 27.64 -7.59
C ARG A 461 -16.80 27.68 -6.24
N ASP A 462 -16.83 26.55 -5.54
CA ASP A 462 -17.40 26.41 -4.19
C ASP A 462 -16.27 26.16 -3.18
N PRO A 463 -15.58 27.22 -2.71
CA PRO A 463 -14.42 27.07 -1.84
C PRO A 463 -14.85 26.69 -0.41
N TYR A 464 -13.98 25.94 0.27
CA TYR A 464 -14.11 25.70 1.70
C TYR A 464 -12.76 25.72 2.42
N PHE A 465 -12.81 26.10 3.68
CA PHE A 465 -11.74 26.01 4.65
C PHE A 465 -12.23 25.19 5.84
N MET A 466 -11.45 24.20 6.26
CA MET A 466 -11.81 23.29 7.33
C MET A 466 -10.64 23.09 8.29
N VAL A 467 -10.92 23.08 9.59
CA VAL A 467 -9.99 22.71 10.65
C VAL A 467 -10.62 21.59 11.47
N ASP A 468 -10.04 20.41 11.43
CA ASP A 468 -10.41 19.26 12.26
C ASP A 468 -9.35 19.10 13.35
N TYR A 469 -9.72 19.35 14.60
CA TYR A 469 -8.94 18.88 15.74
C TYR A 469 -9.49 17.52 16.15
N SER A 470 -8.60 16.54 16.25
CA SER A 470 -9.02 15.21 16.70
C SER A 470 -8.12 14.63 17.76
N ILE A 471 -8.80 14.04 18.74
CA ILE A 471 -8.21 13.20 19.76
C ILE A 471 -8.39 11.76 19.31
N ASN A 472 -7.31 11.16 18.85
CA ASN A 472 -7.32 9.88 18.15
C ASN A 472 -6.80 8.76 19.06
N SER A 473 -7.67 7.86 19.51
CA SER A 473 -7.21 6.65 20.19
C SER A 473 -7.01 5.46 19.21
N GLY A 474 -6.68 5.76 17.96
CA GLY A 474 -6.48 4.82 16.85
C GLY A 474 -7.77 4.21 16.34
N LEU A 475 -7.83 2.88 16.12
CA LEU A 475 -8.95 2.26 15.39
C LEU A 475 -10.32 2.39 16.06
N PHE A 476 -10.46 2.58 17.38
CA PHE A 476 -11.75 2.37 18.05
C PHE A 476 -12.47 3.62 18.55
N TYR A 477 -11.78 4.74 18.74
CA TYR A 477 -12.41 5.94 19.28
C TYR A 477 -11.70 7.21 18.81
N LYS A 478 -12.45 8.04 18.07
CA LYS A 478 -12.10 9.42 17.72
C LYS A 478 -13.11 10.36 18.37
N GLY A 479 -12.62 11.31 19.18
CA GLY A 479 -13.36 12.51 19.57
C GLY A 479 -12.73 13.72 18.89
N GLY A 480 -13.48 14.80 18.71
CA GLY A 480 -12.89 15.98 18.09
C GLY A 480 -13.84 17.14 17.85
N ILE A 481 -13.27 18.22 17.34
CA ILE A 481 -13.97 19.44 16.97
C ILE A 481 -13.64 19.72 15.51
N ASN A 482 -14.66 19.92 14.69
CA ASN A 482 -14.52 20.30 13.30
C ASN A 482 -15.13 21.69 13.09
N TYR A 483 -14.37 22.61 12.51
CA TYR A 483 -14.89 23.89 12.05
C TYR A 483 -14.77 23.96 10.53
N THR A 484 -15.87 24.27 9.84
CA THR A 484 -15.93 24.42 8.40
C THR A 484 -16.52 25.77 8.03
N LEU A 485 -15.82 26.52 7.19
CA LEU A 485 -16.30 27.70 6.50
C LEU A 485 -16.40 27.38 5.01
N SER A 486 -17.59 27.44 4.43
CA SER A 486 -17.80 27.15 3.01
C SER A 486 -18.66 28.22 2.34
N ARG A 487 -18.43 28.41 1.04
CA ARG A 487 -19.27 29.24 0.18
C ARG A 487 -19.72 28.40 -1.01
N SER A 488 -21.01 28.40 -1.28
CA SER A 488 -21.59 27.61 -2.36
C SER A 488 -22.62 28.41 -3.16
N ASP A 489 -22.63 28.22 -4.47
CA ASP A 489 -23.74 28.63 -5.33
C ASP A 489 -24.71 27.43 -5.50
N LEU A 490 -26.00 27.65 -5.25
CA LEU A 490 -27.04 26.63 -5.19
C LEU A 490 -28.02 26.81 -6.36
N PRO A 491 -27.75 26.21 -7.53
CA PRO A 491 -28.66 26.29 -8.66
C PRO A 491 -29.80 25.29 -8.49
N VAL A 492 -30.98 25.80 -8.16
CA VAL A 492 -32.22 25.03 -8.02
C VAL A 492 -32.98 25.09 -9.34
N TYR A 493 -33.35 23.92 -9.85
CA TYR A 493 -34.08 23.72 -11.08
C TYR A 493 -35.52 23.29 -10.77
N HIS A 494 -36.40 23.57 -11.72
CA HIS A 494 -37.73 22.99 -11.78
C HIS A 494 -37.97 22.47 -13.20
N ARG A 495 -38.09 21.15 -13.34
CA ARG A 495 -38.30 20.46 -14.63
C ARG A 495 -37.24 20.84 -15.67
N GLY A 496 -35.98 20.92 -15.25
CA GLY A 496 -34.82 21.19 -16.11
C GLY A 496 -34.56 22.65 -16.43
N ASN A 497 -35.39 23.58 -15.97
CA ASN A 497 -35.16 25.01 -16.11
C ASN A 497 -34.65 25.58 -14.78
N LEU A 498 -33.62 26.43 -14.85
CA LEU A 498 -33.10 27.09 -13.65
C LEU A 498 -34.21 27.95 -13.06
N PHE A 499 -34.66 27.57 -11.88
CA PHE A 499 -35.73 28.23 -11.16
C PHE A 499 -35.17 29.35 -10.29
N TYR A 500 -34.08 29.05 -9.57
CA TYR A 500 -33.47 29.97 -8.62
C TYR A 500 -31.98 29.65 -8.42
N ASN A 501 -31.17 30.67 -8.09
CA ASN A 501 -29.77 30.47 -7.70
C ASN A 501 -29.49 31.22 -6.41
N ALA A 502 -29.26 30.49 -5.33
CA ALA A 502 -28.92 31.06 -4.02
C ALA A 502 -27.42 31.03 -3.82
N ARG A 503 -26.83 32.09 -3.28
CA ARG A 503 -25.46 32.02 -2.78
C ARG A 503 -25.46 31.99 -1.27
N VAL A 504 -24.82 30.95 -0.72
CA VAL A 504 -24.84 30.63 0.70
C VAL A 504 -23.43 30.60 1.24
N VAL A 505 -23.20 31.30 2.36
CA VAL A 505 -22.00 31.14 3.18
C VAL A 505 -22.41 30.39 4.43
N ARG A 506 -21.74 29.26 4.70
CA ARG A 506 -22.01 28.40 5.85
C ARG A 506 -20.82 28.41 6.80
N ASN A 507 -21.10 28.69 8.07
CA ASN A 507 -20.18 28.47 9.19
C ASN A 507 -20.71 27.29 10.00
N ALA A 508 -19.94 26.22 10.08
CA ALA A 508 -20.33 25.01 10.79
C ALA A 508 -19.30 24.67 11.87
N LEU A 509 -19.77 24.45 13.10
CA LEU A 509 -18.97 23.92 14.21
C LEU A 509 -19.57 22.59 14.65
N THR A 510 -18.84 21.50 14.50
CA THR A 510 -19.29 20.16 14.87
C THR A 510 -18.45 19.60 16.01
N LEU A 511 -19.12 19.15 17.06
CA LEU A 511 -18.55 18.35 18.14
C LEU A 511 -18.79 16.87 17.87
N ASN A 512 -17.71 16.13 17.72
CA ASN A 512 -17.71 14.69 17.51
C ASN A 512 -17.50 14.02 18.87
N PHE A 513 -18.56 13.48 19.46
CA PHE A 513 -18.49 12.85 20.79
C PHE A 513 -17.77 11.50 20.74
N SER A 514 -18.10 10.71 19.72
CA SER A 514 -17.54 9.38 19.52
C SER A 514 -17.72 8.91 18.09
N GLU A 515 -16.62 8.47 17.48
CA GLU A 515 -16.63 7.60 16.30
C GLU A 515 -16.12 6.22 16.69
N PHE A 516 -16.96 5.20 16.52
CA PHE A 516 -16.60 3.80 16.76
C PHE A 516 -16.38 3.10 15.42
N TYR A 517 -15.31 2.31 15.33
CA TYR A 517 -15.04 1.49 14.16
C TYR A 517 -14.96 0.01 14.55
N PHE A 518 -15.69 -0.83 13.83
CA PHE A 518 -15.72 -2.28 14.00
C PHE A 518 -15.54 -2.95 12.63
N GLY A 519 -14.29 -3.24 12.26
CA GLY A 519 -13.96 -3.73 10.93
C GLY A 519 -14.41 -2.75 9.85
N ASN A 520 -15.42 -3.13 9.07
CA ASN A 520 -16.00 -2.32 7.99
C ASN A 520 -17.14 -1.39 8.44
N VAL A 521 -17.52 -1.42 9.71
CA VAL A 521 -18.58 -0.57 10.28
C VAL A 521 -17.98 0.67 10.93
N LYS A 522 -18.52 1.85 10.63
CA LYS A 522 -18.33 3.10 11.34
C LYS A 522 -19.67 3.52 11.95
N LEU A 523 -19.69 3.87 13.25
CA LEU A 523 -20.80 4.53 13.91
C LEU A 523 -20.33 5.87 14.44
N HIS A 524 -21.10 6.93 14.26
CA HIS A 524 -20.74 8.25 14.72
C HIS A 524 -21.93 8.99 15.33
N PHE A 525 -21.62 9.70 16.42
CA PHE A 525 -22.54 10.55 17.16
C PHE A 525 -21.92 11.93 17.29
N GLY A 526 -22.67 12.96 16.88
CA GLY A 526 -22.21 14.34 16.91
C GLY A 526 -23.33 15.33 17.14
N ALA A 527 -22.93 16.52 17.56
CA ALA A 527 -23.78 17.70 17.60
C ALA A 527 -23.09 18.84 16.84
N GLY A 528 -23.84 19.65 16.11
CA GLY A 528 -23.29 20.73 15.30
C GLY A 528 -24.11 22.01 15.38
N LEU A 529 -23.44 23.13 15.19
CA LEU A 529 -24.04 24.45 14.99
C LEU A 529 -23.76 24.88 13.56
N ASP A 530 -24.82 25.10 12.78
CA ASP A 530 -24.75 25.59 11.41
C ASP A 530 -25.34 26.98 11.32
N ASN A 531 -24.53 27.98 10.96
CA ASN A 531 -24.98 29.32 10.64
C ASN A 531 -24.92 29.55 9.12
N TYR A 532 -26.06 29.80 8.51
CA TYR A 532 -26.21 30.06 7.08
C TYR A 532 -26.49 31.55 6.84
N HIS A 533 -25.61 32.18 6.05
CA HIS A 533 -25.80 33.53 5.55
C HIS A 533 -26.18 33.47 4.07
N PHE A 534 -27.37 33.96 3.74
CA PHE A 534 -27.89 33.98 2.37
C PHE A 534 -27.65 35.36 1.76
N SER A 535 -27.02 35.38 0.59
CA SER A 535 -26.84 36.62 -0.18
C SER A 535 -27.87 36.71 -1.31
N SER A 536 -28.42 37.91 -1.52
CA SER A 536 -29.58 38.15 -2.38
C SER A 536 -29.41 37.60 -3.81
N PRO A 537 -30.44 36.98 -4.38
CA PRO A 537 -30.43 36.37 -5.72
C PRO A 537 -30.57 37.36 -6.88
N LEU A 538 -30.05 36.96 -8.04
CA LEU A 538 -30.53 37.42 -9.36
C LEU A 538 -31.91 36.76 -9.61
N LEU A 539 -33.00 37.45 -9.28
CA LEU A 539 -34.37 36.95 -9.45
C LEU A 539 -34.89 37.14 -10.88
N ASN A 540 -35.68 36.16 -11.35
CA ASN A 540 -36.67 36.35 -12.41
C ASN A 540 -38.00 36.75 -11.72
N PRO A 541 -38.74 37.80 -12.15
CA PRO A 541 -39.72 38.50 -11.28
C PRO A 541 -41.06 37.79 -11.06
N LEU A 542 -41.21 36.53 -11.45
CA LEU A 542 -42.52 35.87 -11.46
C LEU A 542 -42.65 34.90 -10.29
N ASN A 543 -43.24 35.42 -9.21
CA ASN A 543 -43.94 34.72 -8.13
C ASN A 543 -43.16 33.64 -7.38
N LEU A 544 -42.50 34.04 -6.28
CA LEU A 544 -42.60 33.39 -4.96
C LEU A 544 -41.77 34.17 -3.93
N THR A 545 -42.39 34.49 -2.80
CA THR A 545 -41.74 34.99 -1.58
C THR A 545 -40.89 33.88 -0.98
N LEU A 546 -39.62 33.77 -1.38
CA LEU A 546 -38.61 33.04 -0.60
C LEU A 546 -38.18 33.97 0.56
N THR A 547 -38.85 33.80 1.70
CA THR A 547 -38.62 34.49 2.99
C THR A 547 -37.36 34.00 3.71
N GLU A 548 -36.26 33.78 3.00
CA GLU A 548 -34.98 33.37 3.61
C GLU A 548 -33.87 34.35 3.19
N ALA A 549 -34.13 35.64 3.46
CA ALA A 549 -33.17 36.73 3.30
C ALA A 549 -32.40 37.04 4.59
N GLU A 550 -32.66 36.29 5.67
CA GLU A 550 -32.07 36.48 6.99
C GLU A 550 -31.14 35.32 7.35
N ASP A 551 -30.18 35.59 8.22
CA ASP A 551 -29.24 34.59 8.73
C ASP A 551 -29.97 33.53 9.55
N GLN A 552 -29.68 32.26 9.27
CA GLN A 552 -30.32 31.13 9.94
C GLN A 552 -29.30 30.33 10.73
N LEU A 553 -29.55 30.18 12.03
CA LEU A 553 -28.77 29.33 12.93
C LEU A 553 -29.55 28.06 13.25
N TYR A 554 -28.90 26.91 13.03
CA TYR A 554 -29.44 25.61 13.37
C TYR A 554 -28.51 24.83 14.28
N ILE A 555 -29.11 24.04 15.15
CA ILE A 555 -28.46 23.12 16.07
C ILE A 555 -28.89 21.71 15.68
N ASN A 556 -27.90 20.90 15.32
CA ASN A 556 -28.08 19.62 14.66
C ASN A 556 -27.55 18.51 15.56
N TYR A 557 -28.34 17.45 15.74
CA TYR A 557 -27.89 16.23 16.41
C TYR A 557 -27.88 15.10 15.40
N THR A 558 -26.74 14.45 15.22
CA THR A 558 -26.53 13.47 14.15
C THR A 558 -26.15 12.12 14.73
N PHE A 559 -26.86 11.10 14.29
CA PHE A 559 -26.47 9.70 14.44
C PHE A 559 -26.34 9.10 13.04
N ASN A 560 -25.14 8.65 12.68
CA ASN A 560 -24.91 7.99 11.39
C ASN A 560 -24.14 6.69 11.56
N GLY A 561 -24.37 5.79 10.63
CA GLY A 561 -23.64 4.54 10.53
C GLY A 561 -23.34 4.20 9.08
N VAL A 562 -22.16 3.65 8.85
CA VAL A 562 -21.68 3.23 7.53
C VAL A 562 -21.10 1.83 7.64
N TYR A 563 -21.48 0.94 6.75
CA TYR A 563 -20.78 -0.30 6.43
C TYR A 563 -20.18 -0.15 5.04
N ASP A 564 -18.90 -0.43 4.88
CA ASP A 564 -18.20 -0.31 3.59
C ASP A 564 -17.10 -1.36 3.46
N ASP A 565 -17.33 -2.36 2.61
CA ASP A 565 -16.34 -3.37 2.20
C ASP A 565 -16.09 -3.35 0.67
N LEU A 566 -16.36 -2.22 0.02
CA LEU A 566 -16.10 -2.06 -1.41
C LEU A 566 -14.61 -2.22 -1.72
N ASN A 567 -14.29 -2.91 -2.82
CA ASN A 567 -12.89 -3.04 -3.24
C ASN A 567 -12.33 -1.75 -3.86
N ASP A 568 -13.18 -0.94 -4.52
CA ASP A 568 -12.82 0.34 -5.12
C ASP A 568 -13.91 1.40 -4.92
N THR A 569 -13.54 2.67 -4.74
CA THR A 569 -14.51 3.78 -4.56
C THR A 569 -15.20 4.21 -5.86
N TYR A 570 -14.54 4.10 -7.01
CA TYR A 570 -14.96 4.71 -8.28
C TYR A 570 -15.48 3.69 -9.30
N PHE A 571 -14.91 2.48 -9.29
CA PHE A 571 -15.34 1.33 -10.10
C PHE A 571 -15.35 0.05 -9.25
N PRO A 572 -16.17 -0.01 -8.18
CA PRO A 572 -16.27 -1.20 -7.35
C PRO A 572 -16.76 -2.39 -8.19
N SER A 573 -15.97 -3.45 -8.27
CA SER A 573 -16.36 -4.71 -8.91
C SER A 573 -16.87 -5.76 -7.92
N SER A 574 -16.72 -5.50 -6.62
CA SER A 574 -17.22 -6.34 -5.54
C SER A 574 -17.47 -5.53 -4.26
N GLY A 575 -18.22 -6.12 -3.34
CA GLY A 575 -18.53 -5.55 -2.03
C GLY A 575 -19.91 -4.90 -1.96
N ASN A 576 -20.16 -4.31 -0.81
CA ASN A 576 -21.41 -3.75 -0.34
C ASN A 576 -21.10 -2.44 0.40
N TYR A 577 -22.01 -1.50 0.25
CA TYR A 577 -22.00 -0.26 1.00
C TYR A 577 -23.40 -0.02 1.53
N PHE A 578 -23.49 0.27 2.83
CA PHE A 578 -24.71 0.67 3.48
C PHE A 578 -24.43 1.87 4.34
N SER A 579 -25.25 2.91 4.25
CA SER A 579 -25.21 4.00 5.19
C SER A 579 -26.61 4.39 5.63
N PHE A 580 -26.75 4.71 6.91
CA PHE A 580 -27.93 5.37 7.45
C PHE A 580 -27.52 6.63 8.20
N GLN A 581 -28.41 7.61 8.23
CA GLN A 581 -28.25 8.83 9.00
C GLN A 581 -29.62 9.27 9.52
N TYR A 582 -29.67 9.55 10.82
CA TYR A 582 -30.77 10.25 11.46
C TYR A 582 -30.26 11.58 11.99
N CYS A 583 -30.95 12.67 11.61
CA CYS A 583 -30.65 14.01 12.08
C CYS A 583 -31.88 14.64 12.74
N LEU A 584 -31.65 15.31 13.86
CA LEU A 584 -32.62 16.16 14.53
C LEU A 584 -32.14 17.60 14.43
N HIS A 585 -32.95 18.49 13.86
CA HIS A 585 -32.62 19.90 13.66
C HIS A 585 -33.51 20.80 14.54
N THR A 586 -32.87 21.77 15.20
CA THR A 586 -33.51 22.74 16.11
C THR A 586 -32.92 24.13 15.88
N ASP A 587 -33.56 25.19 16.39
CA ASP A 587 -33.02 26.56 16.43
C ASP A 587 -32.77 27.05 17.87
N ASN A 588 -33.35 26.36 18.87
CA ASN A 588 -33.26 26.69 20.29
C ASN A 588 -32.94 25.47 21.18
N PHE A 589 -32.23 24.48 20.62
CA PHE A 589 -31.84 23.20 21.21
C PHE A 589 -32.95 22.16 21.36
N ALA A 590 -34.24 22.54 21.31
CA ALA A 590 -35.36 21.62 21.55
C ALA A 590 -36.44 21.66 20.45
N GLN A 591 -36.65 22.80 19.84
CA GLN A 591 -37.71 23.11 18.89
C GLN A 591 -37.11 23.70 17.61
N LEU A 592 -37.94 23.83 16.59
CA LEU A 592 -37.63 24.54 15.36
C LEU A 592 -38.80 25.48 15.03
N ASN A 593 -38.56 26.78 14.91
CA ASN A 593 -39.57 27.81 14.66
C ASN A 593 -40.74 27.74 15.66
N ASN A 594 -40.46 27.48 16.94
CA ASN A 594 -41.44 27.25 18.01
C ASN A 594 -42.37 26.03 17.80
N ASP A 595 -42.01 25.10 16.91
CA ASP A 595 -42.70 23.82 16.69
C ASP A 595 -41.76 22.64 17.03
N ARG A 596 -42.23 21.42 16.86
CA ARG A 596 -41.45 20.20 17.04
C ARG A 596 -40.14 20.24 16.22
N PRO A 597 -39.06 19.65 16.75
CA PRO A 597 -37.79 19.58 16.04
C PRO A 597 -37.95 18.82 14.72
N LEU A 598 -37.18 19.23 13.70
CA LEU A 598 -37.22 18.58 12.40
C LEU A 598 -36.43 17.27 12.44
N SER A 599 -37.10 16.16 12.22
CA SER A 599 -36.47 14.85 12.05
C SER A 599 -36.23 14.54 10.57
N VAL A 600 -35.02 14.10 10.25
CA VAL A 600 -34.64 13.67 8.90
C VAL A 600 -33.99 12.29 8.96
N LEU A 601 -34.45 11.38 8.11
CA LEU A 601 -33.86 10.06 7.92
C LEU A 601 -33.30 9.94 6.51
N ARG A 602 -32.08 9.42 6.37
CA ARG A 602 -31.45 9.08 5.09
C ARG A 602 -30.91 7.65 5.14
N MET A 603 -31.10 6.90 4.05
CA MET A 603 -30.53 5.57 3.87
C MET A 603 -29.95 5.44 2.46
N ASN A 604 -28.83 4.75 2.34
CA ASN A 604 -28.23 4.39 1.06
C ASN A 604 -27.75 2.95 1.12
N LEU A 605 -28.11 2.15 0.14
CA LEU A 605 -27.68 0.78 -0.06
C LEU A 605 -27.05 0.70 -1.44
N PHE A 606 -25.88 0.09 -1.53
CA PHE A 606 -25.17 -0.13 -2.77
C PHE A 606 -24.52 -1.50 -2.72
N LYS A 607 -24.58 -2.24 -3.83
CA LYS A 607 -23.92 -3.54 -3.96
C LYS A 607 -23.26 -3.62 -5.31
N SER A 608 -22.05 -4.14 -5.36
CA SER A 608 -21.40 -4.53 -6.60
C SER A 608 -21.33 -6.04 -6.69
N SER A 609 -21.67 -6.60 -7.85
CA SER A 609 -21.66 -8.04 -8.06
C SER A 609 -21.23 -8.36 -9.48
N HIS A 610 -20.31 -9.32 -9.57
CA HIS A 610 -19.86 -9.85 -10.84
C HIS A 610 -21.01 -10.52 -11.60
N LEU A 611 -21.03 -10.34 -12.91
CA LEU A 611 -22.05 -10.92 -13.79
C LEU A 611 -21.44 -12.03 -14.67
N PHE A 612 -20.49 -11.68 -15.53
CA PHE A 612 -19.69 -12.62 -16.33
C PHE A 612 -18.46 -11.91 -16.90
N GLY A 613 -17.35 -12.64 -17.14
CA GLY A 613 -16.13 -12.07 -17.71
C GLY A 613 -15.60 -10.86 -16.92
N ASN A 614 -15.59 -9.68 -17.54
CA ASN A 614 -15.22 -8.42 -16.88
C ASN A 614 -16.43 -7.49 -16.68
N ALA A 615 -17.65 -8.03 -16.75
CA ALA A 615 -18.90 -7.31 -16.54
C ALA A 615 -19.40 -7.45 -15.09
N TYR A 616 -19.88 -6.34 -14.51
CA TYR A 616 -20.46 -6.32 -13.17
C TYR A 616 -21.65 -5.36 -13.10
N LEU A 617 -22.57 -5.64 -12.17
CA LEU A 617 -23.75 -4.84 -11.89
C LEU A 617 -23.59 -4.08 -10.58
N THR A 618 -24.16 -2.87 -10.54
CA THR A 618 -24.08 -1.98 -9.37
C THR A 618 -25.46 -1.41 -8.98
N PRO A 619 -26.38 -2.22 -8.45
CA PRO A 619 -27.63 -1.72 -7.90
C PRO A 619 -27.39 -0.78 -6.71
N ARG A 620 -28.11 0.34 -6.69
CA ARG A 620 -28.11 1.31 -5.59
C ARG A 620 -29.55 1.73 -5.25
N LEU A 621 -29.85 1.84 -3.96
CA LEU A 621 -31.10 2.36 -3.44
C LEU A 621 -30.82 3.48 -2.46
N SER A 622 -31.33 4.68 -2.72
CA SER A 622 -31.23 5.85 -1.84
C SER A 622 -32.60 6.30 -1.41
N ALA A 623 -32.80 6.48 -0.11
CA ALA A 623 -34.05 6.97 0.47
C ALA A 623 -33.77 8.16 1.39
N ARG A 624 -34.66 9.15 1.37
CA ARG A 624 -34.64 10.27 2.32
C ARG A 624 -36.05 10.68 2.70
N TYR A 625 -36.28 10.87 3.99
CA TYR A 625 -37.56 11.32 4.54
C TYR A 625 -37.36 12.52 5.46
N VAL A 626 -38.02 13.62 5.14
CA VAL A 626 -38.09 14.86 5.91
C VAL A 626 -39.42 14.87 6.64
N MET A 627 -39.40 14.71 7.97
CA MET A 627 -40.60 14.50 8.79
C MET A 627 -41.22 15.82 9.25
N SER A 628 -41.49 16.74 8.32
CA SER A 628 -42.14 18.03 8.61
C SER A 628 -42.77 18.63 7.36
N GLU A 629 -43.93 19.27 7.51
CA GLU A 629 -44.58 20.01 6.43
C GLU A 629 -43.96 21.40 6.21
N ASN A 630 -43.34 21.97 7.26
CA ASN A 630 -42.74 23.31 7.27
C ASN A 630 -41.21 23.25 7.41
N ALA A 631 -40.57 22.27 6.77
CA ALA A 631 -39.11 22.17 6.79
C ALA A 631 -38.46 23.37 6.07
N PRO A 632 -37.41 23.99 6.65
CA PRO A 632 -36.61 25.00 5.98
C PRO A 632 -36.06 24.49 4.64
N ASN A 633 -35.92 25.37 3.65
CA ASN A 633 -35.54 24.93 2.29
C ASN A 633 -34.17 24.25 2.26
N ILE A 634 -33.24 24.69 3.11
CA ILE A 634 -31.91 24.09 3.25
C ILE A 634 -31.93 22.64 3.74
N TYR A 635 -33.06 22.14 4.24
CA TYR A 635 -33.24 20.74 4.66
C TYR A 635 -34.24 19.96 3.79
N ARG A 636 -34.85 20.57 2.78
CA ARG A 636 -35.74 19.88 1.84
C ARG A 636 -34.97 18.89 0.96
N ASN A 637 -35.71 18.00 0.30
CA ASN A 637 -35.11 17.00 -0.57
C ASN A 637 -34.69 17.61 -1.91
N PHE A 638 -33.44 17.34 -2.29
CA PHE A 638 -32.89 17.71 -3.57
C PHE A 638 -32.36 16.48 -4.28
N VAL A 639 -32.60 16.40 -5.58
CA VAL A 639 -32.06 15.36 -6.44
C VAL A 639 -31.38 15.97 -7.65
N GLY A 640 -30.38 15.29 -8.18
CA GLY A 640 -29.80 15.62 -9.46
C GLY A 640 -28.28 15.69 -9.43
N GLY A 641 -27.67 15.97 -10.57
CA GLY A 641 -26.22 15.94 -10.73
C GLY A 641 -25.64 14.54 -10.59
N ARG A 642 -24.31 14.46 -10.67
CA ARG A 642 -23.57 13.18 -10.69
C ARG A 642 -23.14 12.69 -9.31
N ILE A 643 -22.89 13.61 -8.38
CA ILE A 643 -22.21 13.31 -7.11
C ILE A 643 -23.14 13.66 -5.96
N ASP A 644 -23.32 12.71 -5.04
CA ASP A 644 -24.10 12.93 -3.83
C ASP A 644 -23.49 14.08 -3.03
N GLY A 645 -24.33 14.93 -2.46
CA GLY A 645 -23.83 15.97 -1.57
C GLY A 645 -23.10 17.13 -2.27
N HIS A 646 -23.06 17.16 -3.61
CA HIS A 646 -22.22 18.09 -4.38
C HIS A 646 -22.51 19.57 -4.08
N TYR A 647 -23.78 19.96 -4.20
CA TYR A 647 -24.22 21.32 -3.90
C TYR A 647 -24.66 21.46 -2.43
N LEU A 648 -25.38 20.46 -1.90
CA LEU A 648 -25.85 20.40 -0.51
C LEU A 648 -25.72 18.98 0.04
N PRO A 649 -25.34 18.77 1.31
CA PRO A 649 -25.09 17.44 1.89
C PRO A 649 -26.24 16.43 1.72
N GLN A 650 -27.48 16.89 1.64
CA GLN A 650 -28.68 16.06 1.47
C GLN A 650 -29.02 15.68 0.03
N GLN A 651 -28.32 16.23 -0.96
CA GLN A 651 -28.57 15.98 -2.37
C GLN A 651 -28.34 14.50 -2.70
N ILE A 652 -29.34 13.87 -3.34
CA ILE A 652 -29.21 12.52 -3.90
C ILE A 652 -28.80 12.66 -5.37
N ALA A 653 -27.67 12.07 -5.76
CA ALA A 653 -27.25 12.10 -7.15
C ALA A 653 -28.19 11.27 -8.02
N VAL A 654 -28.54 11.84 -9.17
CA VAL A 654 -29.32 11.17 -10.22
C VAL A 654 -28.61 11.39 -11.54
N GLN A 655 -27.81 10.40 -11.93
CA GLN A 655 -26.96 10.48 -13.12
C GLN A 655 -27.79 10.77 -14.38
N GLY A 656 -27.28 11.65 -15.23
CA GLY A 656 -28.00 12.13 -16.42
C GLY A 656 -28.98 13.27 -16.18
N SER A 657 -28.88 13.93 -15.03
CA SER A 657 -29.48 15.23 -14.75
C SER A 657 -28.41 16.24 -14.30
N ARG A 658 -28.77 17.52 -14.19
CA ARG A 658 -27.87 18.61 -13.80
C ARG A 658 -28.50 19.44 -12.68
N GLY A 659 -27.66 19.96 -11.77
CA GLY A 659 -28.10 20.83 -10.68
C GLY A 659 -28.96 20.11 -9.65
N MET A 660 -29.77 20.87 -8.91
CA MET A 660 -30.67 20.36 -7.88
C MET A 660 -32.13 20.60 -8.25
N GLU A 661 -32.93 19.54 -8.34
CA GLU A 661 -34.39 19.60 -8.45
C GLU A 661 -35.00 19.42 -7.06
N LEU A 662 -35.91 20.32 -6.67
CA LEU A 662 -36.62 20.26 -5.40
C LEU A 662 -37.72 19.19 -5.46
N LEU A 663 -37.71 18.25 -4.51
CA LEU A 663 -38.72 17.20 -4.39
C LEU A 663 -39.50 17.29 -3.06
N GLY A 664 -40.59 16.52 -2.99
CA GLY A 664 -41.41 16.39 -1.79
C GLY A 664 -40.70 15.66 -0.64
N ASN A 665 -41.34 15.63 0.53
CA ASN A 665 -40.76 15.16 1.80
C ASN A 665 -40.19 13.73 1.84
N LEU A 666 -40.72 12.80 1.05
CA LEU A 666 -40.24 11.43 0.95
C LEU A 666 -39.75 11.14 -0.47
N VAL A 667 -38.48 10.74 -0.58
CA VAL A 667 -37.84 10.38 -1.85
C VAL A 667 -37.25 8.98 -1.77
N LEU A 668 -37.47 8.18 -2.81
CA LEU A 668 -36.77 6.94 -3.07
C LEU A 668 -36.22 6.95 -4.49
N SER A 669 -34.93 6.67 -4.62
CA SER A 669 -34.23 6.60 -5.90
C SER A 669 -33.54 5.24 -6.02
N ALA A 670 -33.80 4.54 -7.11
CA ALA A 670 -33.17 3.27 -7.46
C ALA A 670 -32.32 3.47 -8.72
N ASP A 671 -31.03 3.13 -8.65
CA ASP A 671 -30.08 3.16 -9.77
C ASP A 671 -29.60 1.74 -10.07
N MET A 672 -29.52 1.40 -11.35
CA MET A 672 -28.93 0.15 -11.82
C MET A 672 -27.83 0.48 -12.83
N GLY A 673 -26.59 0.23 -12.45
CA GLY A 673 -25.43 0.33 -13.33
C GLY A 673 -25.03 -1.02 -13.92
N LEU A 674 -24.69 -1.03 -15.21
CA LEU A 674 -23.97 -2.12 -15.87
C LEU A 674 -22.60 -1.60 -16.30
N HIS A 675 -21.55 -2.27 -15.86
CA HIS A 675 -20.17 -1.91 -16.12
C HIS A 675 -19.44 -3.03 -16.86
N TYR A 676 -18.51 -2.66 -17.75
CA TYR A 676 -17.62 -3.58 -18.45
C TYR A 676 -16.19 -3.03 -18.48
N ALA A 677 -15.25 -3.81 -17.93
CA ALA A 677 -13.83 -3.44 -17.91
C ALA A 677 -13.06 -4.17 -19.03
N PHE A 678 -12.71 -3.46 -20.12
CA PHE A 678 -11.90 -4.04 -21.21
C PHE A 678 -10.50 -4.42 -20.73
N THR A 679 -9.97 -3.60 -19.83
CA THR A 679 -8.69 -3.75 -19.14
C THR A 679 -8.86 -3.15 -17.74
N PRO A 680 -7.94 -3.38 -16.78
CA PRO A 680 -8.05 -2.78 -15.45
C PRO A 680 -8.22 -1.24 -15.45
N LYS A 681 -7.72 -0.55 -16.48
CA LYS A 681 -7.77 0.91 -16.60
C LYS A 681 -8.92 1.45 -17.47
N ASN A 682 -9.64 0.62 -18.22
CA ASN A 682 -10.61 1.07 -19.22
C ASN A 682 -12.00 0.51 -18.92
N HIS A 683 -12.95 1.38 -18.63
CA HIS A 683 -14.30 1.03 -18.18
C HIS A 683 -15.35 1.69 -19.08
N LEU A 684 -16.29 0.90 -19.59
CA LEU A 684 -17.52 1.37 -20.20
C LEU A 684 -18.68 1.04 -19.27
N TYR A 685 -19.62 1.95 -19.12
CA TYR A 685 -20.77 1.76 -18.24
C TYR A 685 -22.01 2.49 -18.75
N GLY A 686 -23.16 2.02 -18.30
CA GLY A 686 -24.41 2.74 -18.42
C GLY A 686 -25.25 2.55 -17.16
N ASN A 687 -25.93 3.61 -16.75
CA ASN A 687 -26.82 3.59 -15.59
C ASN A 687 -28.23 3.97 -16.01
N VAL A 688 -29.21 3.38 -15.34
CA VAL A 688 -30.61 3.81 -15.39
C VAL A 688 -31.06 4.08 -13.97
N ASN A 689 -31.63 5.26 -13.75
CA ASN A 689 -32.17 5.70 -12.48
C ASN A 689 -33.69 5.88 -12.57
N PHE A 690 -34.40 5.44 -11.54
CA PHE A 690 -35.81 5.70 -11.34
C PHE A 690 -36.01 6.33 -9.97
N THR A 691 -36.71 7.46 -9.92
CA THR A 691 -36.98 8.19 -8.69
C THR A 691 -38.48 8.39 -8.52
N ILE A 692 -38.98 8.13 -7.31
CA ILE A 692 -40.34 8.41 -6.86
C ILE A 692 -40.29 9.33 -5.64
N HIS A 693 -41.19 10.31 -5.58
CA HIS A 693 -41.33 11.17 -4.42
C HIS A 693 -42.77 11.56 -4.11
N SER A 694 -43.05 11.85 -2.85
CA SER A 694 -44.34 12.32 -2.36
C SER A 694 -44.16 13.30 -1.20
N GLU A 695 -45.13 14.18 -0.99
CA GLU A 695 -45.19 15.05 0.19
C GLU A 695 -45.63 14.31 1.46
N HIS A 696 -46.38 13.20 1.29
CA HIS A 696 -46.95 12.44 2.41
C HIS A 696 -46.63 10.95 2.29
N LEU A 697 -46.38 10.31 3.43
CA LEU A 697 -45.99 8.90 3.55
C LEU A 697 -47.10 7.93 3.11
N ASP A 698 -48.36 8.25 3.43
CA ASP A 698 -49.55 7.46 3.12
C ASP A 698 -49.85 7.36 1.61
N SER A 699 -49.45 8.37 0.85
CA SER A 699 -49.64 8.48 -0.59
C SER A 699 -48.36 8.17 -1.39
N PHE A 700 -47.32 7.65 -0.75
CA PHE A 700 -46.00 7.47 -1.35
C PHE A 700 -46.01 6.73 -2.71
N PHE A 701 -46.71 5.61 -2.80
CA PHE A 701 -46.80 4.82 -4.05
C PHE A 701 -47.64 5.49 -5.17
N LYS A 702 -48.31 6.60 -4.86
CA LYS A 702 -49.03 7.46 -5.82
C LYS A 702 -48.28 8.76 -6.12
N GLY A 703 -47.05 8.89 -5.61
CA GLY A 703 -46.21 10.07 -5.80
C GLY A 703 -45.77 10.29 -7.25
N GLU A 704 -45.15 11.45 -7.50
CA GLU A 704 -44.59 11.76 -8.80
C GLU A 704 -43.35 10.91 -9.07
N THR A 705 -43.15 10.55 -10.34
CA THR A 705 -42.04 9.68 -10.77
C THR A 705 -41.32 10.26 -11.97
N PHE A 706 -40.02 10.01 -12.05
CA PHE A 706 -39.23 10.29 -13.24
C PHE A 706 -38.05 9.32 -13.34
N TRP A 707 -37.46 9.25 -14.53
CA TRP A 707 -36.28 8.43 -14.79
C TRP A 707 -35.20 9.23 -15.51
N SER A 708 -33.97 8.75 -15.39
CA SER A 708 -32.83 9.22 -16.17
C SER A 708 -31.93 8.06 -16.52
N GLY A 709 -31.01 8.28 -17.46
CA GLY A 709 -29.98 7.30 -17.75
C GLY A 709 -28.76 7.96 -18.35
N ASN A 710 -27.63 7.26 -18.32
CA ASN A 710 -26.42 7.70 -18.98
C ASN A 710 -25.66 6.54 -19.61
N ILE A 711 -24.74 6.90 -20.51
CA ILE A 711 -23.67 6.04 -20.98
C ILE A 711 -22.35 6.79 -20.81
N GLY A 712 -21.32 6.08 -20.39
CA GLY A 712 -20.03 6.67 -20.04
C GLY A 712 -18.86 5.76 -20.34
N TYR A 713 -17.74 6.40 -20.66
CA TYR A 713 -16.43 5.77 -20.74
C TYR A 713 -15.48 6.44 -19.74
N SER A 714 -14.64 5.63 -19.09
CA SER A 714 -13.62 6.11 -18.17
C SER A 714 -12.28 5.42 -18.39
N HIS A 715 -11.22 6.21 -18.37
CA HIS A 715 -9.84 5.74 -18.34
C HIS A 715 -9.19 6.12 -17.00
N LEU A 716 -8.61 5.15 -16.28
CA LEU A 716 -7.89 5.39 -15.03
C LEU A 716 -6.48 5.92 -15.32
N THR A 717 -6.26 7.20 -15.04
CA THR A 717 -4.95 7.86 -15.16
C THR A 717 -4.23 7.93 -13.81
N ILE A 718 -2.98 8.40 -13.82
CA ILE A 718 -2.20 8.66 -12.59
C ILE A 718 -2.87 9.72 -11.71
N VAL A 719 -3.56 10.70 -12.31
CA VAL A 719 -4.24 11.76 -11.56
C VAL A 719 -5.69 11.41 -11.19
N GLY A 720 -6.14 10.19 -11.52
CA GLY A 720 -7.50 9.70 -11.28
C GLY A 720 -8.30 9.41 -12.55
N PRO A 721 -9.61 9.11 -12.45
CA PRO A 721 -10.44 8.76 -13.60
C PRO A 721 -10.63 9.94 -14.56
N LEU A 722 -10.30 9.76 -15.83
CA LEU A 722 -10.74 10.62 -16.93
C LEU A 722 -12.05 10.06 -17.48
N ARG A 723 -13.15 10.80 -17.32
CA ARG A 723 -14.51 10.36 -17.68
C ARG A 723 -15.11 11.24 -18.77
N ALA A 724 -15.81 10.59 -19.69
CA ALA A 724 -16.71 11.22 -20.66
C ALA A 724 -18.05 10.49 -20.65
N GLU A 725 -19.12 11.26 -20.46
CA GLU A 725 -20.48 10.74 -20.29
C GLU A 725 -21.48 11.56 -21.08
N LEU A 726 -22.55 10.90 -21.53
CA LEU A 726 -23.75 11.54 -22.03
C LEU A 726 -24.94 10.98 -21.29
N GLY A 727 -25.62 11.84 -20.54
CA GLY A 727 -26.82 11.50 -19.80
C GLY A 727 -28.08 12.11 -20.42
N TYR A 728 -29.23 11.53 -20.11
CA TYR A 728 -30.56 12.02 -20.46
C TYR A 728 -31.47 11.96 -19.24
N SER A 729 -32.28 13.00 -19.04
CA SER A 729 -33.28 13.04 -17.96
C SER A 729 -34.67 13.25 -18.56
N HIS A 730 -35.59 12.34 -18.25
CA HIS A 730 -36.99 12.47 -18.66
C HIS A 730 -37.66 13.70 -18.06
N LEU A 731 -37.28 14.07 -16.83
CA LEU A 731 -37.83 15.22 -16.11
C LEU A 731 -37.57 16.54 -16.86
N SER A 732 -36.38 16.69 -17.44
CA SER A 732 -35.97 17.89 -18.17
C SER A 732 -36.09 17.77 -19.70
N ARG A 733 -36.23 16.55 -20.22
CA ARG A 733 -36.24 16.23 -21.66
C ARG A 733 -35.00 16.74 -22.41
N ARG A 734 -33.83 16.70 -21.76
CA ARG A 734 -32.56 17.18 -22.30
C ARG A 734 -31.43 16.17 -22.09
N PHE A 735 -30.42 16.29 -22.94
CA PHE A 735 -29.15 15.58 -22.80
C PHE A 735 -28.13 16.44 -22.05
N TYR A 736 -27.32 15.79 -21.22
CA TYR A 736 -26.30 16.41 -20.38
C TYR A 736 -24.95 15.74 -20.64
N PRO A 737 -24.07 16.35 -21.44
CA PRO A 737 -22.69 15.89 -21.54
C PRO A 737 -21.96 16.19 -20.23
N TYR A 738 -21.10 15.26 -19.80
CA TYR A 738 -20.30 15.43 -18.60
C TYR A 738 -18.86 14.97 -18.85
N LEU A 739 -17.92 15.81 -18.47
CA LEU A 739 -16.48 15.51 -18.53
C LEU A 739 -15.88 15.71 -17.14
N SER A 740 -14.99 14.82 -16.73
CA SER A 740 -14.20 15.03 -15.52
C SER A 740 -12.85 14.36 -15.59
N ILE A 741 -11.88 14.90 -14.85
CA ILE A 741 -10.60 14.25 -14.60
C ILE A 741 -10.23 14.40 -13.12
N GLY A 742 -9.82 13.28 -12.53
CA GLY A 742 -9.30 13.22 -11.18
C GLY A 742 -10.31 12.74 -10.14
N TYR A 743 -9.89 12.79 -8.88
CA TYR A 743 -10.70 12.34 -7.76
C TYR A 743 -11.48 13.51 -7.15
N HIS A 744 -12.78 13.34 -6.97
CA HIS A 744 -13.64 14.33 -6.32
C HIS A 744 -13.32 14.44 -4.82
N PHE A 745 -13.31 15.65 -4.28
CA PHE A 745 -13.00 15.97 -2.87
C PHE A 745 -13.71 17.23 -2.40
#